data_AF-B2W912-F1
#
_entry.id   AF-B2W912-F1
#
_cell.length_a   1.000
_cell.length_b   1.000
_cell.length_c   1.000
_cell.angle_alpha   90.00
_cell.angle_beta   90.00
_cell.angle_gamma   90.00
#
_symmetry.space_group_name_H-M   'P 1'
#
loop_
_entity.id
_entity.type
_entity.pdbx_description
1 polymer ?
#
loop_
_entity_poly.entity_id
_entity_poly.type
_entity_poly.pdbx_seq_one_letter_code
_entity_poly.pdbx_strand_id
1 'polypeptide(L)'
;MRNPVACVSCRSAKQKCIHEDRPPCDRCKQSGRAELCEFPAPGTSAIHRKPKRPRLSEDVGETPPSNPASATSIAPHPSRNDAHLPNGTNAAAHASPSAASALLDGLDPFELLTDEVKNSYLRCSYKWSFHHTPTLLRRIRDRTLEPWMVWAILALAIRFVQEPPAPFSTQTEASNAYAAHARQILQQDLETPSISRVQALLMLTGHDWGAGNGRRAWIYLGMAIRLVEVMDLTRETGIPRNRVPTREEFIEAEVRRRTAWTCFLMDSLLSGGKGRKRSLTAADMSIQLPCEREDFVFGEPKCTPQLDNSQRMPPVALPVGDIGIIGYSMRAANIWGKVARWACSEDLKSELPWASTSQFQHLIYELEGWKSSLPQRLQYDLFTLHSHNAVEQGQAYCYMHCIHFMSYMFLHRAYLPVLGPQQNDSGPEETPNSYNEHRDMWKRWEKSSRKALFKDSVMVLEMLEEMRTFGVYFLRGLVPWIGFTIYTAVGAMLYSFNFPSNEDDPRCQEKARKSVIQGCNFLKEMKTQWPMAETWFDTIRRMQAYYRSILGQDGPASPEERQALRHAMIDYGALQPSPVQKPANSHQTNDTIMAGRSPSQHPNDRKPMIANITNPQITSPMPVSTPTPTPNGYANGFPWNTPPAVPPLEADETFNLDPFDLTNEELEAMMVNATQDFWASFPGEVGVGY
;
A
#
# COMPACT_ATOMS: atom_id res chain seq x y z
N MET A 1 -45.48 -35.05 -18.58
CA MET A 1 -44.23 -35.76 -18.97
C MET A 1 -43.14 -34.72 -19.20
N ARG A 2 -41.86 -35.01 -18.95
CA ARG A 2 -40.75 -34.06 -19.14
C ARG A 2 -39.88 -34.46 -20.34
N ASN A 3 -39.87 -33.62 -21.37
CA ASN A 3 -38.87 -33.65 -22.44
C ASN A 3 -37.93 -32.42 -22.33
N PRO A 4 -36.75 -32.42 -22.97
CA PRO A 4 -36.06 -33.53 -23.63
C PRO A 4 -34.70 -33.85 -22.98
N VAL A 5 -34.17 -35.06 -23.21
CA VAL A 5 -32.80 -35.40 -22.81
C VAL A 5 -31.85 -35.08 -23.95
N ALA A 6 -31.09 -33.97 -23.87
CA ALA A 6 -30.02 -33.68 -24.85
C ALA A 6 -28.93 -34.77 -24.87
N CYS A 7 -28.31 -35.00 -26.04
CA CYS A 7 -27.23 -36.00 -26.21
C CYS A 7 -25.94 -35.62 -25.45
N VAL A 8 -25.10 -36.61 -25.14
CA VAL A 8 -23.83 -36.44 -24.39
C VAL A 8 -22.91 -35.40 -25.05
N SER A 9 -22.76 -35.45 -26.38
CA SER A 9 -21.90 -34.52 -27.12
C SER A 9 -22.35 -33.06 -27.00
N CYS A 10 -23.65 -32.79 -27.22
CA CYS A 10 -24.21 -31.43 -27.05
C CYS A 10 -24.18 -30.96 -25.59
N ARG A 11 -24.37 -31.85 -24.61
CA ARG A 11 -24.25 -31.52 -23.17
C ARG A 11 -22.82 -31.12 -22.80
N SER A 12 -21.82 -31.90 -23.20
CA SER A 12 -20.41 -31.60 -22.96
C SER A 12 -19.97 -30.28 -23.61
N ALA A 13 -20.51 -29.96 -24.80
CA ALA A 13 -20.31 -28.68 -25.47
C ALA A 13 -21.17 -27.52 -24.93
N LYS A 14 -22.08 -27.77 -23.97
CA LYS A 14 -23.08 -26.82 -23.45
C LYS A 14 -23.98 -26.17 -24.54
N GLN A 15 -24.26 -26.88 -25.63
CA GLN A 15 -25.04 -26.37 -26.76
C GLN A 15 -26.45 -26.99 -26.86
N LYS A 16 -27.40 -26.25 -27.45
CA LYS A 16 -28.78 -26.74 -27.68
C LYS A 16 -28.76 -27.93 -28.64
N CYS A 17 -29.19 -29.08 -28.13
CA CYS A 17 -29.46 -30.27 -28.91
C CYS A 17 -30.83 -30.14 -29.60
N ILE A 18 -30.93 -30.59 -30.86
CA ILE A 18 -32.16 -30.61 -31.66
C ILE A 18 -32.27 -32.04 -32.21
N HIS A 19 -33.36 -32.73 -31.84
CA HIS A 19 -33.53 -34.17 -32.03
C HIS A 19 -34.98 -34.60 -31.84
N GLU A 20 -35.34 -35.76 -32.41
CA GLU A 20 -36.62 -36.46 -32.23
C GLU A 20 -36.45 -37.61 -31.20
N ASP A 21 -35.85 -37.31 -30.05
CA ASP A 21 -35.49 -38.28 -28.98
C ASP A 21 -34.70 -39.54 -29.43
N ARG A 22 -34.08 -39.50 -30.62
CA ARG A 22 -33.23 -40.54 -31.21
C ARG A 22 -31.93 -39.97 -31.78
N PRO A 23 -30.83 -40.74 -31.80
CA PRO A 23 -29.59 -40.36 -32.47
C PRO A 23 -29.63 -40.61 -33.99
N PRO A 24 -28.80 -39.90 -34.78
CA PRO A 24 -27.98 -38.75 -34.39
C PRO A 24 -28.81 -37.45 -34.37
N CYS A 25 -28.50 -36.56 -33.43
CA CYS A 25 -29.08 -35.20 -33.40
C CYS A 25 -28.50 -34.34 -34.53
N ASP A 26 -29.24 -33.32 -34.99
CA ASP A 26 -28.90 -32.60 -36.22
C ASP A 26 -27.57 -31.83 -36.13
N ARG A 27 -27.25 -31.33 -34.93
CA ARG A 27 -25.96 -30.68 -34.65
C ARG A 27 -24.77 -31.67 -34.69
N CYS A 28 -24.99 -32.94 -34.35
CA CYS A 28 -23.97 -33.99 -34.49
C CYS A 28 -23.79 -34.40 -35.96
N LYS A 29 -24.88 -34.50 -36.74
CA LYS A 29 -24.81 -34.69 -38.20
C LYS A 29 -24.02 -33.56 -38.86
N GLN A 30 -24.42 -32.31 -38.61
CA GLN A 30 -23.81 -31.10 -39.20
C GLN A 30 -22.34 -30.91 -38.81
N SER A 31 -21.92 -31.31 -37.61
CA SER A 31 -20.52 -31.21 -37.16
C SER A 31 -19.69 -32.47 -37.40
N GLY A 32 -20.09 -33.30 -38.39
CA GLY A 32 -19.31 -34.44 -38.88
C GLY A 32 -19.04 -35.53 -37.84
N ARG A 33 -19.88 -35.63 -36.81
CA ARG A 33 -19.68 -36.51 -35.64
C ARG A 33 -20.99 -37.19 -35.24
N ALA A 34 -21.60 -37.86 -36.21
CA ALA A 34 -22.91 -38.49 -36.07
C ALA A 34 -22.83 -39.76 -35.20
N GLU A 35 -21.79 -40.55 -35.43
CA GLU A 35 -21.40 -41.75 -34.69
C GLU A 35 -21.08 -41.50 -33.21
N LEU A 36 -20.69 -40.27 -32.83
CA LEU A 36 -20.46 -39.87 -31.43
C LEU A 36 -21.71 -39.27 -30.74
N CYS A 37 -22.90 -39.39 -31.33
CA CYS A 37 -24.14 -38.84 -30.79
C CYS A 37 -24.91 -39.84 -29.91
N GLU A 38 -24.53 -39.99 -28.65
CA GLU A 38 -25.24 -40.87 -27.69
C GLU A 38 -26.26 -40.11 -26.82
N PHE A 39 -27.41 -40.70 -26.55
CA PHE A 39 -28.44 -40.18 -25.64
C PHE A 39 -28.39 -40.91 -24.29
N PRO A 40 -28.09 -40.22 -23.17
CA PRO A 40 -27.91 -40.88 -21.87
C PRO A 40 -29.26 -41.33 -21.28
N ALA A 41 -29.27 -42.49 -20.64
CA ALA A 41 -30.47 -43.07 -20.03
C ALA A 41 -31.12 -42.14 -18.97
N PRO A 42 -32.45 -42.21 -18.77
CA PRO A 42 -33.13 -41.42 -17.74
C PRO A 42 -32.48 -41.58 -16.35
N GLY A 43 -32.08 -40.46 -15.76
CA GLY A 43 -31.43 -40.41 -14.43
C GLY A 43 -29.92 -40.15 -14.46
N THR A 44 -29.15 -40.64 -15.44
CA THR A 44 -27.67 -40.58 -15.42
C THR A 44 -27.06 -39.19 -15.70
N SER A 45 -27.89 -38.16 -15.85
CA SER A 45 -27.57 -36.82 -16.36
C SER A 45 -26.48 -36.01 -15.61
N ALA A 46 -26.08 -36.43 -14.41
CA ALA A 46 -25.00 -35.82 -13.65
C ALA A 46 -23.59 -36.31 -14.09
N ILE A 47 -23.48 -37.57 -14.53
CA ILE A 47 -22.19 -38.25 -14.78
C ILE A 47 -21.45 -37.60 -15.96
N HIS A 48 -22.18 -37.24 -17.00
CA HIS A 48 -21.64 -36.74 -18.28
C HIS A 48 -21.34 -35.22 -18.28
N ARG A 49 -21.02 -34.62 -17.13
CA ARG A 49 -20.69 -33.18 -17.00
C ARG A 49 -19.19 -32.86 -17.01
N LYS A 50 -18.31 -33.86 -17.01
CA LYS A 50 -16.84 -33.65 -16.99
C LYS A 50 -16.27 -33.46 -18.41
N PRO A 51 -15.38 -32.47 -18.65
CA PRO A 51 -14.67 -32.33 -19.93
C PRO A 51 -13.69 -33.48 -20.17
N LYS A 52 -13.47 -33.85 -21.44
CA LYS A 52 -12.82 -35.12 -21.82
C LYS A 52 -11.38 -34.94 -22.34
N ARG A 53 -10.40 -34.87 -21.44
CA ARG A 53 -8.97 -35.14 -21.72
C ARG A 53 -8.26 -35.72 -20.49
N PRO A 54 -7.80 -36.98 -20.57
CA PRO A 54 -6.66 -37.48 -19.81
C PRO A 54 -5.69 -38.35 -20.66
N ARG A 55 -4.64 -38.87 -19.99
CA ARG A 55 -3.76 -40.03 -20.30
C ARG A 55 -2.36 -39.74 -20.87
N LEU A 56 -1.34 -40.60 -20.64
CA LEU A 56 -1.36 -41.99 -20.12
C LEU A 56 -0.10 -42.37 -19.30
N SER A 57 -0.23 -43.43 -18.50
CA SER A 57 0.82 -44.26 -17.87
C SER A 57 0.15 -45.59 -17.43
N GLU A 58 0.85 -46.71 -17.18
CA GLU A 58 2.29 -46.98 -17.20
C GLU A 58 2.73 -47.60 -18.58
N ASP A 59 3.38 -48.76 -18.83
CA ASP A 59 3.88 -49.91 -18.02
C ASP A 59 4.99 -50.70 -18.81
N VAL A 60 5.52 -51.82 -18.29
CA VAL A 60 6.72 -52.57 -18.77
C VAL A 60 6.42 -53.75 -19.74
N GLY A 61 7.27 -53.97 -20.77
CA GLY A 61 7.40 -55.31 -21.41
C GLY A 61 7.99 -55.39 -22.85
N GLU A 62 9.25 -55.84 -22.95
CA GLU A 62 9.90 -56.57 -24.09
C GLU A 62 10.05 -55.94 -25.51
N THR A 63 11.03 -56.48 -26.26
CA THR A 63 11.48 -56.12 -27.64
C THR A 63 12.01 -57.41 -28.33
N PRO A 64 12.42 -57.47 -29.63
CA PRO A 64 12.44 -56.49 -30.75
C PRO A 64 11.76 -57.09 -32.04
N PRO A 65 12.13 -56.81 -33.31
CA PRO A 65 12.65 -55.61 -34.01
C PRO A 65 11.52 -55.03 -34.94
N SER A 66 11.64 -54.47 -36.16
CA SER A 66 12.71 -54.12 -37.13
C SER A 66 12.27 -53.01 -38.11
N ASN A 67 13.24 -52.36 -38.78
CA ASN A 67 13.10 -51.48 -39.98
C ASN A 67 13.02 -52.33 -41.30
N PRO A 68 12.88 -51.78 -42.55
CA PRO A 68 13.14 -50.39 -43.03
C PRO A 68 12.19 -49.79 -44.13
N ALA A 69 12.48 -48.54 -44.55
CA ALA A 69 12.27 -47.93 -45.90
C ALA A 69 10.82 -47.78 -46.45
N SER A 70 10.45 -46.94 -47.44
CA SER A 70 10.90 -45.66 -48.07
C SER A 70 9.66 -45.11 -48.86
N ALA A 71 9.50 -43.91 -49.44
CA ALA A 71 10.42 -43.00 -50.14
C ALA A 71 9.81 -41.58 -50.38
N THR A 72 10.63 -40.68 -50.95
CA THR A 72 10.39 -39.45 -51.79
C THR A 72 8.99 -39.14 -52.36
N SER A 73 8.58 -37.91 -52.70
CA SER A 73 9.16 -36.52 -52.71
C SER A 73 7.98 -35.50 -52.86
N ILE A 74 8.05 -34.15 -52.96
CA ILE A 74 8.90 -33.15 -53.67
C ILE A 74 8.82 -31.78 -52.95
N ALA A 75 9.86 -30.93 -53.07
CA ALA A 75 9.83 -29.47 -52.76
C ALA A 75 10.49 -28.67 -53.90
N PRO A 76 10.19 -27.36 -54.08
CA PRO A 76 11.06 -26.26 -53.57
C PRO A 76 10.27 -25.11 -52.89
N HIS A 77 10.73 -24.41 -51.84
CA HIS A 77 11.87 -23.46 -51.71
C HIS A 77 11.68 -22.11 -52.45
N PRO A 78 12.25 -20.96 -51.98
CA PRO A 78 13.46 -20.86 -51.13
C PRO A 78 13.50 -19.82 -49.95
N SER A 79 14.46 -20.05 -49.05
CA SER A 79 15.18 -19.06 -48.19
C SER A 79 14.40 -18.29 -47.09
N ARG A 80 15.04 -17.88 -45.98
CA ARG A 80 16.49 -17.72 -45.68
C ARG A 80 16.82 -18.12 -44.23
N ASN A 81 18.06 -18.54 -43.98
CA ASN A 81 18.59 -18.85 -42.63
C ASN A 81 19.03 -17.58 -41.88
N ASP A 82 19.25 -17.64 -40.55
CA ASP A 82 20.61 -17.83 -39.99
C ASP A 82 20.68 -17.97 -38.44
N ALA A 83 21.74 -18.67 -38.00
CA ALA A 83 22.41 -18.72 -36.69
C ALA A 83 21.65 -18.90 -35.36
N HIS A 84 22.01 -19.97 -34.64
CA HIS A 84 22.03 -20.02 -33.16
C HIS A 84 23.34 -19.38 -32.63
N LEU A 85 23.30 -18.70 -31.48
CA LEU A 85 24.13 -18.89 -30.26
C LEU A 85 23.85 -17.73 -29.24
N PRO A 86 24.26 -17.82 -27.95
CA PRO A 86 23.48 -17.19 -26.87
C PRO A 86 24.14 -16.00 -26.14
N ASN A 87 23.27 -15.19 -25.52
CA ASN A 87 23.43 -14.54 -24.21
C ASN A 87 22.05 -14.01 -23.77
N GLY A 88 21.76 -13.72 -22.50
CA GLY A 88 22.63 -13.83 -21.32
C GLY A 88 22.24 -12.86 -20.20
N THR A 89 20.98 -12.80 -19.79
CA THR A 89 20.47 -11.86 -18.78
C THR A 89 19.57 -12.55 -17.74
N ASN A 90 19.80 -12.25 -16.46
CA ASN A 90 19.11 -12.87 -15.33
C ASN A 90 17.72 -12.25 -15.10
N ALA A 91 16.73 -12.63 -15.92
CA ALA A 91 15.33 -12.46 -15.56
C ALA A 91 14.97 -13.46 -14.43
N ALA A 92 15.03 -13.00 -13.18
CA ALA A 92 14.56 -13.76 -12.02
C ALA A 92 13.02 -13.92 -12.11
N ALA A 93 12.59 -14.97 -12.81
CA ALA A 93 11.20 -15.15 -13.20
C ALA A 93 10.27 -15.18 -11.98
N HIS A 94 9.18 -14.41 -12.03
CA HIS A 94 8.08 -14.55 -11.08
C HIS A 94 7.43 -15.94 -11.26
N ALA A 95 7.93 -16.92 -10.50
CA ALA A 95 7.39 -18.26 -10.46
C ALA A 95 5.87 -18.20 -10.20
N SER A 96 5.10 -18.92 -11.03
CA SER A 96 3.66 -18.95 -10.85
C SER A 96 3.31 -19.48 -9.45
N PRO A 97 2.18 -19.08 -8.83
CA PRO A 97 1.82 -19.56 -7.49
C PRO A 97 1.80 -21.10 -7.38
N SER A 98 1.48 -21.79 -8.47
CA SER A 98 1.53 -23.26 -8.56
C SER A 98 2.97 -23.81 -8.54
N ALA A 99 3.93 -23.14 -9.18
CA ALA A 99 5.34 -23.53 -9.15
C ALA A 99 5.97 -23.25 -7.76
N ALA A 100 5.60 -22.13 -7.13
CA ALA A 100 6.03 -21.81 -5.77
C ALA A 100 5.48 -22.80 -4.72
N SER A 101 4.26 -23.33 -4.90
CA SER A 101 3.76 -24.42 -4.05
C SER A 101 4.50 -25.72 -4.30
N ALA A 102 4.74 -26.10 -5.56
CA ALA A 102 5.40 -27.37 -5.90
C ALA A 102 6.82 -27.53 -5.32
N LEU A 103 7.50 -26.41 -4.98
CA LEU A 103 8.79 -26.39 -4.28
C LEU A 103 8.66 -26.58 -2.75
N LEU A 104 7.45 -26.48 -2.19
CA LEU A 104 7.13 -26.53 -0.76
C LEU A 104 6.23 -27.72 -0.39
N ASP A 105 5.53 -28.29 -1.36
CA ASP A 105 4.65 -29.45 -1.19
C ASP A 105 5.44 -30.65 -0.63
N GLY A 106 5.12 -31.07 0.60
CA GLY A 106 5.79 -32.17 1.31
C GLY A 106 6.85 -31.75 2.32
N LEU A 107 7.20 -30.46 2.43
CA LEU A 107 8.03 -29.95 3.52
C LEU A 107 7.20 -29.83 4.81
N ASP A 108 7.78 -30.19 5.97
CA ASP A 108 7.22 -29.84 7.28
C ASP A 108 7.64 -28.41 7.65
N PRO A 109 6.70 -27.44 7.73
CA PRO A 109 7.04 -26.05 8.04
C PRO A 109 7.47 -25.84 9.50
N PHE A 110 7.27 -26.81 10.40
CA PHE A 110 7.79 -26.70 11.77
C PHE A 110 9.32 -26.80 11.82
N GLU A 111 9.96 -27.52 10.89
CA GLU A 111 11.43 -27.58 10.80
C GLU A 111 12.02 -26.23 10.35
N LEU A 112 11.26 -25.45 9.59
CA LEU A 112 11.65 -24.11 9.15
C LEU A 112 11.53 -23.05 10.26
N LEU A 113 10.86 -23.34 11.38
CA LEU A 113 10.79 -22.46 12.57
C LEU A 113 12.05 -22.57 13.45
N THR A 114 13.20 -22.25 12.86
CA THR A 114 14.49 -22.14 13.56
C THR A 114 14.44 -21.09 14.68
N ASP A 115 15.41 -21.12 15.61
CA ASP A 115 15.47 -20.12 16.67
C ASP A 115 15.67 -18.69 16.13
N GLU A 116 16.38 -18.51 15.02
CA GLU A 116 16.48 -17.20 14.35
C GLU A 116 15.12 -16.74 13.77
N VAL A 117 14.36 -17.64 13.14
CA VAL A 117 13.01 -17.34 12.62
C VAL A 117 12.05 -16.99 13.76
N LYS A 118 12.05 -17.76 14.85
CA LYS A 118 11.19 -17.50 16.02
C LYS A 118 11.55 -16.18 16.68
N ASN A 119 12.84 -15.89 16.89
CA ASN A 119 13.30 -14.62 17.44
C ASN A 119 12.97 -13.43 16.52
N SER A 120 13.09 -13.61 15.20
CA SER A 120 12.70 -12.60 14.20
C SER A 120 11.20 -12.30 14.24
N TYR A 121 10.36 -13.34 14.37
CA TYR A 121 8.92 -13.16 14.54
C TYR A 121 8.59 -12.39 15.84
N LEU A 122 9.19 -12.80 16.96
CA LEU A 122 8.94 -12.18 18.26
C LEU A 122 9.36 -10.71 18.31
N ARG A 123 10.49 -10.34 17.69
CA ARG A 123 10.94 -8.93 17.56
C ARG A 123 9.91 -8.04 16.85
N CYS A 124 9.17 -8.57 15.87
CA CYS A 124 8.14 -7.85 15.14
C CYS A 124 6.72 -8.02 15.74
N SER A 125 6.56 -8.86 16.77
CA SER A 125 5.26 -9.27 17.29
C SER A 125 4.43 -8.14 17.91
N TYR A 126 5.02 -6.98 18.22
CA TYR A 126 4.27 -5.80 18.70
C TYR A 126 3.16 -5.36 17.73
N LYS A 127 3.39 -5.47 16.42
CA LYS A 127 2.39 -5.19 15.37
C LYS A 127 1.30 -6.26 15.26
N TRP A 128 1.64 -7.51 15.59
CA TRP A 128 0.76 -8.68 15.53
C TRP A 128 0.56 -9.26 16.94
N SER A 129 0.29 -8.38 17.90
CA SER A 129 0.42 -8.62 19.35
C SER A 129 -0.71 -9.44 19.96
N PHE A 130 -1.39 -10.24 19.13
CA PHE A 130 -2.49 -11.14 19.47
C PHE A 130 -2.04 -12.53 19.94
N HIS A 131 -0.79 -12.92 19.70
CA HIS A 131 -0.27 -14.20 20.18
C HIS A 131 0.17 -14.12 21.65
N HIS A 132 -0.37 -15.00 22.49
CA HIS A 132 0.20 -15.25 23.82
C HIS A 132 1.51 -16.03 23.68
N THR A 133 2.65 -15.35 23.84
CA THR A 133 4.00 -15.90 23.53
C THR A 133 4.29 -17.28 24.15
N PRO A 134 4.03 -17.54 25.44
CA PRO A 134 4.22 -18.88 26.03
C PRO A 134 3.35 -19.96 25.37
N THR A 135 2.10 -19.64 25.01
CA THR A 135 1.22 -20.60 24.29
C THR A 135 1.71 -20.82 22.87
N LEU A 136 2.11 -19.76 22.16
CA LEU A 136 2.65 -19.86 20.79
C LEU A 136 3.88 -20.76 20.75
N LEU A 137 4.87 -20.52 21.61
CA LEU A 137 6.12 -21.29 21.63
C LEU A 137 5.90 -22.76 22.01
N ARG A 138 4.97 -23.06 22.95
CA ARG A 138 4.56 -24.46 23.21
C ARG A 138 3.90 -25.09 21.98
N ARG A 139 2.95 -24.42 21.33
CA ARG A 139 2.26 -24.97 20.13
C ARG A 139 3.20 -25.17 18.94
N ILE A 140 4.29 -24.39 18.83
CA ILE A 140 5.38 -24.62 17.87
C ILE A 140 6.15 -25.90 18.24
N ARG A 141 6.67 -25.97 19.47
CA ARG A 141 7.43 -27.14 19.98
C ARG A 141 6.65 -28.45 19.85
N ASP A 142 5.37 -28.41 20.20
CA ASP A 142 4.48 -29.57 20.24
C ASP A 142 3.84 -29.90 18.87
N ARG A 143 4.21 -29.16 17.81
CA ARG A 143 3.65 -29.23 16.44
C ARG A 143 2.11 -29.21 16.39
N THR A 144 1.50 -28.38 17.25
CA THR A 144 0.03 -28.22 17.37
C THR A 144 -0.50 -26.88 16.86
N LEU A 145 0.31 -26.04 16.19
CA LEU A 145 -0.21 -24.93 15.39
C LEU A 145 -0.87 -25.42 14.09
N GLU A 146 -1.87 -24.67 13.60
CA GLU A 146 -2.46 -24.93 12.29
C GLU A 146 -1.47 -24.58 11.16
N PRO A 147 -1.31 -25.39 10.09
CA PRO A 147 -0.25 -25.18 9.10
C PRO A 147 -0.24 -23.80 8.43
N TRP A 148 -1.41 -23.20 8.18
CA TRP A 148 -1.51 -21.84 7.63
C TRP A 148 -0.95 -20.76 8.59
N MET A 149 -0.97 -21.00 9.90
CA MET A 149 -0.34 -20.14 10.91
C MET A 149 1.18 -20.22 10.80
N VAL A 150 1.72 -21.45 10.69
CA VAL A 150 3.16 -21.71 10.58
C VAL A 150 3.72 -21.03 9.32
N TRP A 151 3.09 -21.26 8.16
CA TRP A 151 3.51 -20.62 6.91
C TRP A 151 3.35 -19.10 6.90
N ALA A 152 2.34 -18.53 7.59
CA ALA A 152 2.18 -17.09 7.71
C ALA A 152 3.19 -16.43 8.67
N ILE A 153 3.61 -17.14 9.74
CA ILE A 153 4.73 -16.74 10.60
C ILE A 153 6.04 -16.75 9.79
N LEU A 154 6.31 -17.84 9.07
CA LEU A 154 7.46 -17.99 8.18
C LEU A 154 7.53 -16.87 7.14
N ALA A 155 6.41 -16.60 6.44
CA ALA A 155 6.33 -15.56 5.43
C ALA A 155 6.70 -14.16 5.94
N LEU A 156 6.40 -13.83 7.21
CA LEU A 156 6.82 -12.57 7.82
C LEU A 156 8.26 -12.60 8.33
N ALA A 157 8.64 -13.67 9.02
CA ALA A 157 9.88 -13.72 9.79
C ALA A 157 11.12 -14.06 8.96
N ILE A 158 10.98 -14.84 7.87
CA ILE A 158 12.11 -15.25 7.03
C ILE A 158 12.80 -14.08 6.33
N ARG A 159 12.16 -12.92 6.22
CA ARG A 159 12.79 -11.69 5.71
C ARG A 159 14.07 -11.35 6.49
N PHE A 160 14.03 -11.59 7.79
CA PHE A 160 15.01 -11.10 8.77
C PHE A 160 16.07 -12.12 9.17
N VAL A 161 16.08 -13.34 8.62
CA VAL A 161 17.19 -14.29 8.86
C VAL A 161 18.45 -13.86 8.11
N GLN A 162 19.61 -14.25 8.62
CA GLN A 162 20.89 -13.85 8.04
C GLN A 162 21.05 -14.31 6.59
N GLU A 163 20.81 -15.59 6.31
CA GLU A 163 20.97 -16.20 4.99
C GLU A 163 19.61 -16.68 4.44
N PRO A 164 19.38 -16.63 3.12
CA PRO A 164 18.15 -17.15 2.52
C PRO A 164 18.07 -18.69 2.64
N PRO A 165 16.90 -19.27 2.95
CA PRO A 165 16.74 -20.72 2.99
C PRO A 165 16.73 -21.31 1.58
N ALA A 166 17.51 -22.38 1.36
CA ALA A 166 17.48 -23.12 0.11
C ALA A 166 16.06 -23.65 -0.19
N PRO A 167 15.62 -23.70 -1.47
CA PRO A 167 16.37 -23.39 -2.69
C PRO A 167 16.35 -21.90 -3.11
N PHE A 168 15.80 -21.00 -2.28
CA PHE A 168 15.59 -19.60 -2.66
C PHE A 168 16.89 -18.80 -2.64
N SER A 169 17.02 -17.86 -3.58
CA SER A 169 18.20 -17.00 -3.72
C SER A 169 18.14 -15.75 -2.82
N THR A 170 16.96 -15.39 -2.31
CA THR A 170 16.79 -14.24 -1.39
C THR A 170 15.72 -14.51 -0.33
N GLN A 171 15.83 -13.83 0.83
CA GLN A 171 14.81 -13.89 1.88
C GLN A 171 13.44 -13.38 1.41
N THR A 172 13.42 -12.40 0.50
CA THR A 172 12.18 -11.88 -0.11
C THR A 172 11.51 -12.89 -1.04
N GLU A 173 12.29 -13.70 -1.78
CA GLU A 173 11.77 -14.80 -2.60
C GLU A 173 11.13 -15.89 -1.72
N ALA A 174 11.86 -16.38 -0.71
CA ALA A 174 11.36 -17.35 0.27
C ALA A 174 10.08 -16.84 0.97
N SER A 175 10.08 -15.58 1.42
CA SER A 175 8.93 -14.91 2.02
C SER A 175 7.70 -14.90 1.11
N ASN A 176 7.88 -14.56 -0.18
CA ASN A 176 6.79 -14.56 -1.15
C ASN A 176 6.26 -15.97 -1.45
N ALA A 177 7.13 -16.99 -1.49
CA ALA A 177 6.75 -18.39 -1.70
C ALA A 177 5.97 -18.95 -0.50
N TYR A 178 6.48 -18.76 0.73
CA TYR A 178 5.78 -19.13 1.96
C TYR A 178 4.42 -18.41 2.07
N ALA A 179 4.36 -17.13 1.71
CA ALA A 179 3.09 -16.40 1.64
C ALA A 179 2.14 -16.98 0.59
N ALA A 180 2.63 -17.47 -0.57
CA ALA A 180 1.80 -18.11 -1.59
C ALA A 180 1.19 -19.42 -1.10
N HIS A 181 2.00 -20.29 -0.51
CA HIS A 181 1.55 -21.57 0.01
C HIS A 181 0.61 -21.41 1.23
N ALA A 182 0.89 -20.46 2.13
CA ALA A 182 -0.04 -20.07 3.21
C ALA A 182 -1.43 -19.66 2.67
N ARG A 183 -1.47 -18.83 1.61
CA ARG A 183 -2.72 -18.41 0.95
C ARG A 183 -3.44 -19.58 0.30
N GLN A 184 -2.72 -20.51 -0.32
CA GLN A 184 -3.28 -21.69 -0.97
C GLN A 184 -3.97 -22.64 0.03
N ILE A 185 -3.34 -22.92 1.17
CA ILE A 185 -3.95 -23.73 2.25
C ILE A 185 -5.19 -23.01 2.80
N LEU A 186 -5.06 -21.72 3.14
CA LEU A 186 -6.13 -20.93 3.75
C LEU A 186 -7.38 -20.81 2.85
N GLN A 187 -7.22 -20.86 1.53
CA GLN A 187 -8.32 -20.79 0.56
C GLN A 187 -9.19 -22.06 0.50
N GLN A 188 -8.71 -23.22 0.97
CA GLN A 188 -9.44 -24.49 0.87
C GLN A 188 -10.67 -24.56 1.79
N ASP A 189 -10.60 -23.90 2.94
CA ASP A 189 -11.69 -23.75 3.90
C ASP A 189 -11.56 -22.35 4.53
N LEU A 190 -11.95 -21.33 3.77
CA LEU A 190 -12.01 -19.94 4.23
C LEU A 190 -13.33 -19.63 4.97
N GLU A 191 -14.40 -20.36 4.64
CA GLU A 191 -15.75 -20.09 5.11
C GLU A 191 -15.93 -20.43 6.60
N THR A 192 -15.14 -21.37 7.15
CA THR A 192 -15.16 -21.74 8.58
C THR A 192 -14.46 -20.69 9.46
N PRO A 193 -15.18 -19.89 10.28
CA PRO A 193 -14.57 -18.80 11.03
C PRO A 193 -13.72 -19.33 12.20
N SER A 194 -12.51 -18.79 12.36
CA SER A 194 -11.61 -19.15 13.46
C SER A 194 -10.58 -18.05 13.72
N ILE A 195 -10.18 -17.87 15.00
CA ILE A 195 -9.23 -16.83 15.42
C ILE A 195 -7.90 -16.97 14.67
N SER A 196 -7.39 -18.18 14.50
CA SER A 196 -6.14 -18.43 13.78
C SER A 196 -6.20 -18.08 12.29
N ARG A 197 -7.36 -18.17 11.64
CA ARG A 197 -7.55 -17.69 10.26
C ARG A 197 -7.53 -16.16 10.18
N VAL A 198 -8.21 -15.47 11.11
CA VAL A 198 -8.15 -13.99 11.22
C VAL A 198 -6.70 -13.53 11.41
N GLN A 199 -5.99 -14.16 12.33
CA GLN A 199 -4.60 -13.87 12.65
C GLN A 199 -3.66 -14.14 11.46
N ALA A 200 -3.85 -15.25 10.72
CA ALA A 200 -3.10 -15.52 9.50
C ALA A 200 -3.41 -14.51 8.37
N LEU A 201 -4.67 -14.09 8.20
CA LEU A 201 -5.04 -13.03 7.25
C LEU A 201 -4.40 -11.68 7.59
N LEU A 202 -4.29 -11.33 8.88
CA LEU A 202 -3.61 -10.11 9.33
C LEU A 202 -2.09 -10.16 9.09
N MET A 203 -1.48 -11.33 9.25
CA MET A 203 -0.06 -11.53 8.91
C MET A 203 0.17 -11.47 7.40
N LEU A 204 -0.69 -12.12 6.60
CA LEU A 204 -0.64 -12.05 5.13
C LEU A 204 -0.92 -10.63 4.60
N THR A 205 -1.83 -9.89 5.23
CA THR A 205 -2.03 -8.45 4.97
C THR A 205 -0.74 -7.67 5.23
N GLY A 206 -0.06 -7.96 6.34
CA GLY A 206 1.22 -7.36 6.68
C GLY A 206 2.34 -7.68 5.68
N HIS A 207 2.39 -8.93 5.19
CA HIS A 207 3.30 -9.39 4.15
C HIS A 207 3.01 -8.71 2.80
N ASP A 208 1.76 -8.74 2.34
CA ASP A 208 1.38 -8.20 1.03
C ASP A 208 1.59 -6.69 0.96
N TRP A 209 1.25 -5.95 2.02
CA TRP A 209 1.62 -4.53 2.12
C TRP A 209 3.14 -4.40 2.08
N GLY A 210 3.85 -5.19 2.90
CA GLY A 210 5.30 -5.39 2.91
C GLY A 210 5.97 -5.54 1.54
N ALA A 211 5.30 -6.23 0.62
CA ALA A 211 5.76 -6.57 -0.72
C ALA A 211 5.22 -5.64 -1.83
N GLY A 212 4.62 -4.49 -1.50
CA GLY A 212 4.01 -3.58 -2.50
C GLY A 212 2.63 -4.02 -3.02
N ASN A 213 2.14 -5.20 -2.62
CA ASN A 213 0.88 -5.81 -3.07
C ASN A 213 -0.35 -5.21 -2.35
N GLY A 214 -0.48 -3.88 -2.31
CA GLY A 214 -1.50 -3.17 -1.52
C GLY A 214 -2.96 -3.63 -1.75
N ARG A 215 -3.30 -4.08 -2.97
CA ARG A 215 -4.65 -4.59 -3.32
C ARG A 215 -4.94 -5.90 -2.61
N ARG A 216 -3.94 -6.77 -2.54
CA ARG A 216 -4.04 -8.09 -1.91
C ARG A 216 -4.10 -7.95 -0.40
N ALA A 217 -3.30 -7.03 0.16
CA ALA A 217 -3.39 -6.63 1.56
C ALA A 217 -4.79 -6.10 1.92
N TRP A 218 -5.34 -5.15 1.15
CA TRP A 218 -6.68 -4.61 1.39
C TRP A 218 -7.77 -5.69 1.36
N ILE A 219 -7.68 -6.64 0.43
CA ILE A 219 -8.61 -7.77 0.32
C ILE A 219 -8.51 -8.69 1.55
N TYR A 220 -7.31 -9.12 1.96
CA TYR A 220 -7.14 -9.97 3.14
C TYR A 220 -7.52 -9.28 4.46
N LEU A 221 -7.32 -7.96 4.56
CA LEU A 221 -7.78 -7.17 5.69
C LEU A 221 -9.32 -7.13 5.77
N GLY A 222 -9.98 -6.88 4.64
CA GLY A 222 -11.45 -6.94 4.56
C GLY A 222 -11.99 -8.32 4.94
N MET A 223 -11.34 -9.40 4.49
CA MET A 223 -11.69 -10.78 4.89
C MET A 223 -11.50 -11.00 6.40
N ALA A 224 -10.39 -10.54 6.98
CA ALA A 224 -10.14 -10.63 8.42
C ALA A 224 -11.21 -9.88 9.24
N ILE A 225 -11.60 -8.69 8.78
CA ILE A 225 -12.63 -7.86 9.43
C ILE A 225 -14.02 -8.53 9.36
N ARG A 226 -14.42 -9.07 8.20
CA ARG A 226 -15.69 -9.83 8.07
C ARG A 226 -15.71 -11.06 8.98
N LEU A 227 -14.58 -11.77 9.13
CA LEU A 227 -14.47 -12.89 10.09
C LEU A 227 -14.51 -12.41 11.55
N VAL A 228 -13.90 -11.27 11.88
CA VAL A 228 -14.01 -10.63 13.21
C VAL A 228 -15.46 -10.33 13.58
N GLU A 229 -16.24 -9.81 12.63
CA GLU A 229 -17.66 -9.50 12.81
C GLU A 229 -18.52 -10.77 12.94
N VAL A 230 -18.33 -11.75 12.05
CA VAL A 230 -19.08 -13.03 12.09
C VAL A 230 -18.81 -13.83 13.37
N MET A 231 -17.61 -13.72 13.94
CA MET A 231 -17.26 -14.33 15.22
C MET A 231 -17.60 -13.45 16.45
N ASP A 232 -18.12 -12.24 16.24
CA ASP A 232 -18.48 -11.26 17.26
C ASP A 232 -17.29 -10.79 18.14
N LEU A 233 -16.06 -10.75 17.60
CA LEU A 233 -14.85 -10.48 18.40
C LEU A 233 -14.78 -9.04 18.96
N THR A 234 -15.64 -8.13 18.48
CA THR A 234 -15.70 -6.73 18.94
C THR A 234 -16.64 -6.51 20.14
N ARG A 235 -17.15 -7.60 20.73
CA ARG A 235 -17.90 -7.60 22.00
C ARG A 235 -17.18 -8.45 23.05
N GLU A 236 -17.23 -8.03 24.31
CA GLU A 236 -16.70 -8.82 25.43
C GLU A 236 -17.45 -10.16 25.54
N THR A 237 -16.70 -11.25 25.76
CA THR A 237 -17.28 -12.55 26.07
C THR A 237 -17.90 -12.57 27.47
N GLY A 238 -18.80 -13.52 27.71
CA GLY A 238 -19.48 -13.67 29.01
C GLY A 238 -18.53 -14.10 30.12
N ILE A 239 -17.94 -13.14 30.83
CA ILE A 239 -17.12 -13.37 32.04
C ILE A 239 -17.94 -14.16 33.08
N PRO A 240 -17.38 -15.20 33.73
CA PRO A 240 -18.08 -15.99 34.74
C PRO A 240 -18.66 -15.10 35.85
N ARG A 241 -19.98 -15.12 36.03
CA ARG A 241 -20.67 -14.20 36.97
C ARG A 241 -20.39 -14.46 38.45
N ASN A 242 -19.91 -15.65 38.79
CA ASN A 242 -19.84 -16.14 40.17
C ASN A 242 -18.39 -16.47 40.62
N ARG A 243 -17.38 -16.26 39.77
CA ARG A 243 -15.96 -16.48 40.09
C ARG A 243 -15.04 -15.66 39.20
N VAL A 244 -13.80 -15.46 39.63
CA VAL A 244 -12.72 -14.95 38.78
C VAL A 244 -12.51 -15.92 37.59
N PRO A 245 -12.19 -15.44 36.37
CA PRO A 245 -11.75 -16.29 35.27
C PRO A 245 -10.53 -17.14 35.65
N THR A 246 -10.35 -18.31 35.02
CA THR A 246 -9.06 -18.99 35.09
C THR A 246 -8.01 -18.24 34.26
N ARG A 247 -6.73 -18.57 34.47
CA ARG A 247 -5.62 -18.08 33.65
C ARG A 247 -5.87 -18.32 32.15
N GLU A 248 -6.39 -19.49 31.81
CA GLU A 248 -6.64 -19.94 30.45
C GLU A 248 -7.80 -19.16 29.82
N GLU A 249 -8.92 -19.00 30.55
CA GLU A 249 -10.08 -18.20 30.12
C GLU A 249 -9.70 -16.72 29.89
N PHE A 250 -8.85 -16.16 30.76
CA PHE A 250 -8.34 -14.80 30.59
C PHE A 250 -7.42 -14.68 29.37
N ILE A 251 -6.47 -15.60 29.19
CA ILE A 251 -5.58 -15.62 28.02
C ILE A 251 -6.38 -15.75 26.73
N GLU A 252 -7.41 -16.60 26.67
CA GLU A 252 -8.27 -16.75 25.48
C GLU A 252 -9.06 -15.46 25.18
N ALA A 253 -9.66 -14.85 26.20
CA ALA A 253 -10.37 -13.57 26.06
C ALA A 253 -9.44 -12.44 25.60
N GLU A 254 -8.20 -12.40 26.10
CA GLU A 254 -7.22 -11.38 25.74
C GLU A 254 -6.62 -11.60 24.34
N VAL A 255 -6.38 -12.85 23.93
CA VAL A 255 -6.09 -13.21 22.52
C VAL A 255 -7.23 -12.74 21.59
N ARG A 256 -8.49 -12.95 21.99
CA ARG A 256 -9.68 -12.49 21.24
C ARG A 256 -9.69 -10.97 21.09
N ARG A 257 -9.54 -10.20 22.18
CA ARG A 257 -9.46 -8.74 22.15
C ARG A 257 -8.33 -8.25 21.25
N ARG A 258 -7.11 -8.74 21.44
CA ARG A 258 -5.93 -8.32 20.68
C ARG A 258 -6.03 -8.65 19.20
N THR A 259 -6.72 -9.74 18.83
CA THR A 259 -7.02 -10.06 17.42
C THR A 259 -7.94 -9.00 16.81
N ALA A 260 -9.05 -8.67 17.46
CA ALA A 260 -9.98 -7.63 17.00
C ALA A 260 -9.32 -6.23 16.96
N TRP A 261 -8.53 -5.88 17.98
CA TRP A 261 -7.76 -4.63 18.01
C TRP A 261 -6.70 -4.55 16.91
N THR A 262 -6.09 -5.68 16.51
CA THR A 262 -5.15 -5.70 15.38
C THR A 262 -5.87 -5.47 14.05
N CYS A 263 -7.10 -5.98 13.87
CA CYS A 263 -7.96 -5.59 12.74
C CYS A 263 -8.24 -4.08 12.74
N PHE A 264 -8.67 -3.51 13.87
CA PHE A 264 -8.95 -2.07 13.99
C PHE A 264 -7.71 -1.21 13.69
N LEU A 265 -6.56 -1.58 14.25
CA LEU A 265 -5.28 -0.92 13.99
C LEU A 265 -4.93 -0.94 12.50
N MET A 266 -4.96 -2.11 11.87
CA MET A 266 -4.58 -2.24 10.46
C MET A 266 -5.59 -1.58 9.51
N ASP A 267 -6.89 -1.64 9.80
CA ASP A 267 -7.94 -0.91 9.07
C ASP A 267 -7.73 0.61 9.15
N SER A 268 -7.33 1.12 10.32
CA SER A 268 -7.05 2.54 10.49
C SER A 268 -5.78 2.99 9.76
N LEU A 269 -4.68 2.23 9.87
CA LEU A 269 -3.42 2.58 9.20
C LEU A 269 -3.51 2.44 7.67
N LEU A 270 -4.19 1.40 7.15
CA LEU A 270 -4.26 1.13 5.71
C LEU A 270 -5.47 1.77 4.99
N SER A 271 -6.41 2.39 5.71
CA SER A 271 -7.44 3.26 5.10
C SER A 271 -6.91 4.65 4.70
N GLY A 272 -5.66 4.98 5.03
CA GLY A 272 -5.01 6.19 4.55
C GLY A 272 -4.82 6.18 3.03
N GLY A 273 -5.70 6.87 2.31
CA GLY A 273 -5.54 7.18 0.88
C GLY A 273 -6.84 7.09 0.10
N LYS A 274 -7.02 8.02 -0.86
CA LYS A 274 -8.15 8.09 -1.82
C LYS A 274 -9.55 7.99 -1.19
N GLY A 275 -9.77 8.58 -0.01
CA GLY A 275 -11.08 8.66 0.64
C GLY A 275 -11.68 7.32 1.09
N ARG A 276 -10.87 6.27 1.25
CA ARG A 276 -11.36 4.95 1.72
C ARG A 276 -11.95 5.08 3.13
N LYS A 277 -13.18 4.59 3.31
CA LYS A 277 -13.85 4.54 4.62
C LYS A 277 -13.33 3.33 5.40
N ARG A 278 -12.83 3.56 6.63
CA ARG A 278 -12.57 2.50 7.63
C ARG A 278 -13.78 1.57 7.76
N SER A 279 -13.55 0.27 7.77
CA SER A 279 -14.60 -0.72 7.97
C SER A 279 -15.01 -0.84 9.44
N LEU A 280 -14.04 -0.71 10.35
CA LEU A 280 -14.24 -0.71 11.80
C LEU A 280 -14.17 0.73 12.36
N THR A 281 -15.11 1.09 13.22
CA THR A 281 -15.14 2.37 13.94
C THR A 281 -14.96 2.16 15.44
N ALA A 282 -14.66 3.25 16.15
CA ALA A 282 -14.54 3.21 17.61
C ALA A 282 -15.83 2.75 18.32
N ALA A 283 -17.01 2.93 17.70
CA ALA A 283 -18.30 2.53 18.26
C ALA A 283 -18.58 1.03 18.11
N ASP A 284 -17.98 0.37 17.11
CA ASP A 284 -18.13 -1.07 16.89
C ASP A 284 -17.28 -1.90 17.87
N MET A 285 -16.21 -1.29 18.39
CA MET A 285 -15.21 -1.89 19.28
C MET A 285 -15.63 -1.84 20.75
N SER A 286 -16.74 -2.50 21.08
CA SER A 286 -17.31 -2.60 22.44
C SER A 286 -16.55 -3.51 23.43
N ILE A 287 -15.22 -3.58 23.27
CA ILE A 287 -14.27 -4.37 24.08
C ILE A 287 -13.30 -3.49 24.86
N GLN A 288 -12.71 -4.06 25.90
CA GLN A 288 -11.63 -3.46 26.67
C GLN A 288 -10.37 -3.31 25.80
N LEU A 289 -9.55 -2.28 26.06
CA LEU A 289 -8.23 -2.13 25.44
C LEU A 289 -7.28 -3.24 25.91
N PRO A 290 -6.28 -3.66 25.11
CA PRO A 290 -5.31 -4.68 25.51
C PRO A 290 -4.57 -4.28 26.78
N CYS A 291 -4.41 -5.24 27.70
CA CYS A 291 -3.66 -5.04 28.95
C CYS A 291 -2.14 -4.92 28.72
N GLU A 292 -1.38 -4.72 29.79
CA GLU A 292 0.07 -4.76 29.74
C GLU A 292 0.64 -6.10 29.23
N ARG A 293 1.90 -6.07 28.77
CA ARG A 293 2.59 -7.25 28.23
C ARG A 293 2.71 -8.35 29.29
N GLU A 294 3.01 -7.95 30.52
CA GLU A 294 3.30 -8.82 31.65
C GLU A 294 2.03 -9.53 32.13
N ASP A 295 0.92 -8.80 32.31
CA ASP A 295 -0.39 -9.35 32.66
C ASP A 295 -0.85 -10.43 31.67
N PHE A 296 -0.66 -10.17 30.37
CA PHE A 296 -0.98 -11.14 29.33
C PHE A 296 -0.08 -12.38 29.38
N VAL A 297 1.23 -12.22 29.55
CA VAL A 297 2.23 -13.30 29.56
C VAL A 297 2.14 -14.20 30.81
N PHE A 298 1.81 -13.64 31.97
CA PHE A 298 1.55 -14.41 33.19
C PHE A 298 0.09 -14.86 33.33
N GLY A 299 -0.79 -14.37 32.45
CA GLY A 299 -2.22 -14.68 32.43
C GLY A 299 -2.95 -14.24 33.70
N GLU A 300 -2.68 -13.01 34.15
CA GLU A 300 -3.30 -12.41 35.33
C GLU A 300 -4.62 -11.69 34.98
N PRO A 301 -5.79 -12.12 35.50
CA PRO A 301 -7.06 -11.49 35.16
C PRO A 301 -7.16 -10.03 35.66
N LYS A 302 -7.12 -9.08 34.72
CA LYS A 302 -7.40 -7.64 34.96
C LYS A 302 -8.64 -7.17 34.21
N CYS A 303 -9.13 -5.99 34.58
CA CYS A 303 -10.08 -5.19 33.81
C CYS A 303 -9.41 -3.88 33.33
N THR A 304 -9.54 -3.56 32.04
CA THR A 304 -8.93 -2.38 31.40
C THR A 304 -10.00 -1.46 30.80
N PRO A 305 -9.73 -0.14 30.64
CA PRO A 305 -10.67 0.79 30.02
C PRO A 305 -10.96 0.45 28.55
N GLN A 306 -12.15 0.83 28.07
CA GLN A 306 -12.49 0.84 26.65
C GLN A 306 -11.86 2.06 25.95
N LEU A 307 -12.00 2.13 24.62
CA LEU A 307 -11.37 3.17 23.78
C LEU A 307 -11.89 4.59 24.07
N ASP A 308 -13.10 4.72 24.63
CA ASP A 308 -13.72 5.97 25.10
C ASP A 308 -13.36 6.33 26.56
N ASN A 309 -12.41 5.60 27.15
CA ASN A 309 -12.04 5.62 28.57
C ASN A 309 -13.12 5.13 29.55
N SER A 310 -14.26 4.62 29.09
CA SER A 310 -15.25 4.00 29.97
C SER A 310 -14.73 2.68 30.55
N GLN A 311 -15.06 2.40 31.81
CA GLN A 311 -14.77 1.13 32.47
C GLN A 311 -16.09 0.41 32.80
N ARG A 312 -16.39 -0.64 32.04
CA ARG A 312 -17.55 -1.51 32.27
C ARG A 312 -17.12 -2.66 33.15
N MET A 313 -17.12 -2.44 34.46
CA MET A 313 -16.68 -3.45 35.43
C MET A 313 -17.45 -4.76 35.26
N PRO A 314 -16.77 -5.93 35.24
CA PRO A 314 -17.44 -7.22 35.20
C PRO A 314 -18.29 -7.48 36.45
N PRO A 315 -19.26 -8.42 36.40
CA PRO A 315 -20.10 -8.77 37.55
C PRO A 315 -19.31 -9.30 38.77
N VAL A 316 -18.09 -9.80 38.55
CA VAL A 316 -17.12 -10.14 39.57
C VAL A 316 -16.06 -9.04 39.58
N ALA A 317 -15.74 -8.49 40.76
CA ALA A 317 -14.69 -7.50 40.89
C ALA A 317 -13.33 -8.10 40.49
N LEU A 318 -12.73 -7.57 39.42
CA LEU A 318 -11.35 -7.82 39.02
C LEU A 318 -10.49 -6.60 39.35
N PRO A 319 -9.17 -6.78 39.59
CA PRO A 319 -8.23 -5.67 39.65
C PRO A 319 -8.29 -4.84 38.36
N VAL A 320 -8.28 -3.51 38.50
CA VAL A 320 -8.05 -2.63 37.35
C VAL A 320 -6.58 -2.80 36.92
N GLY A 321 -6.37 -3.06 35.64
CA GLY A 321 -5.04 -3.15 35.03
C GLY A 321 -4.71 -1.91 34.21
N ASP A 322 -3.42 -1.64 34.08
CA ASP A 322 -2.91 -0.63 33.17
C ASP A 322 -3.01 -1.10 31.71
N ILE A 323 -2.94 -0.15 30.78
CA ILE A 323 -2.81 -0.41 29.34
C ILE A 323 -1.39 -0.09 28.88
N GLY A 324 -0.78 -1.04 28.19
CA GLY A 324 0.58 -0.88 27.67
C GLY A 324 0.66 -0.07 26.38
N ILE A 325 1.87 -0.06 25.80
CA ILE A 325 2.18 0.52 24.47
C ILE A 325 1.13 0.12 23.41
N ILE A 326 0.66 -1.13 23.44
CA ILE A 326 -0.35 -1.64 22.51
C ILE A 326 -1.70 -0.94 22.69
N GLY A 327 -2.16 -0.74 23.93
CA GLY A 327 -3.43 -0.03 24.21
C GLY A 327 -3.37 1.45 23.84
N TYR A 328 -2.25 2.13 24.15
CA TYR A 328 -2.03 3.52 23.72
C TYR A 328 -1.88 3.65 22.20
N SER A 329 -1.33 2.63 21.51
CA SER A 329 -1.31 2.56 20.05
C SER A 329 -2.71 2.48 19.44
N MET A 330 -3.68 1.80 20.08
CA MET A 330 -5.08 1.80 19.61
C MET A 330 -5.72 3.18 19.73
N ARG A 331 -5.44 3.92 20.82
CA ARG A 331 -5.89 5.31 20.99
C ARG A 331 -5.30 6.22 19.90
N ALA A 332 -3.98 6.15 19.66
CA ALA A 332 -3.32 6.89 18.59
C ALA A 332 -3.88 6.52 17.19
N ALA A 333 -4.07 5.22 16.93
CA ALA A 333 -4.61 4.74 15.66
C ALA A 333 -6.06 5.17 15.43
N ASN A 334 -6.87 5.34 16.47
CA ASN A 334 -8.22 5.89 16.33
C ASN A 334 -8.17 7.32 15.78
N ILE A 335 -7.34 8.18 16.37
CA ILE A 335 -7.14 9.59 15.98
C ILE A 335 -6.55 9.66 14.57
N TRP A 336 -5.53 8.86 14.27
CA TRP A 336 -4.93 8.76 12.93
C TRP A 336 -5.99 8.58 11.83
N GLY A 337 -6.91 7.62 11.96
CA GLY A 337 -7.92 7.39 10.93
C GLY A 337 -9.07 8.41 10.92
N LYS A 338 -9.07 9.39 11.84
CA LYS A 338 -9.80 10.66 11.67
C LYS A 338 -8.96 11.64 10.83
N VAL A 339 -7.68 11.84 11.16
CA VAL A 339 -6.74 12.69 10.39
C VAL A 339 -6.64 12.25 8.92
N ALA A 340 -6.49 10.96 8.65
CA ALA A 340 -6.41 10.42 7.29
C ALA A 340 -7.71 10.58 6.49
N ARG A 341 -8.86 10.70 7.17
CA ARG A 341 -10.16 11.02 6.56
C ARG A 341 -10.26 12.52 6.27
N TRP A 342 -9.94 13.36 7.25
CA TRP A 342 -9.89 14.82 7.10
C TRP A 342 -8.98 15.23 5.94
N ALA A 343 -7.80 14.62 5.82
CA ALA A 343 -6.85 14.92 4.75
C ALA A 343 -7.35 14.48 3.35
N CYS A 344 -8.36 13.60 3.28
CA CYS A 344 -9.09 13.25 2.05
C CYS A 344 -10.36 14.10 1.81
N SER A 345 -10.70 15.05 2.69
CA SER A 345 -11.97 15.80 2.66
C SER A 345 -11.87 17.12 1.90
N GLU A 346 -13.02 17.71 1.58
CA GLU A 346 -13.08 19.09 1.06
C GLU A 346 -12.92 20.15 2.16
N ASP A 347 -13.11 19.76 3.43
CA ASP A 347 -12.99 20.62 4.63
C ASP A 347 -11.62 21.32 4.71
N LEU A 348 -10.57 20.65 4.23
CA LEU A 348 -9.20 21.18 4.08
C LEU A 348 -9.13 22.50 3.28
N LYS A 349 -10.05 22.71 2.32
CA LYS A 349 -10.09 23.90 1.44
C LYS A 349 -11.01 25.01 1.94
N SER A 350 -11.95 24.69 2.83
CA SER A 350 -13.03 25.58 3.26
C SER A 350 -12.88 26.05 4.72
N GLU A 351 -12.34 25.21 5.61
CA GLU A 351 -12.12 25.56 7.01
C GLU A 351 -10.84 26.40 7.22
N LEU A 352 -10.91 27.34 8.17
CA LEU A 352 -9.74 28.06 8.67
C LEU A 352 -9.06 27.23 9.77
N PRO A 353 -7.78 26.80 9.62
CA PRO A 353 -7.13 25.88 10.55
C PRO A 353 -6.75 26.49 11.91
N TRP A 354 -7.11 27.74 12.18
CA TRP A 354 -7.07 28.37 13.51
C TRP A 354 -8.45 28.58 14.14
N ALA A 355 -9.55 28.33 13.41
CA ALA A 355 -10.88 28.41 13.97
C ALA A 355 -11.08 27.25 14.96
N SER A 356 -11.52 27.55 16.19
CA SER A 356 -11.71 26.54 17.25
C SER A 356 -12.75 25.48 16.90
N THR A 357 -13.64 25.76 15.94
CA THR A 357 -14.64 24.83 15.40
C THR A 357 -14.10 23.92 14.29
N SER A 358 -12.91 24.20 13.72
CA SER A 358 -12.37 23.42 12.61
C SER A 358 -12.03 22.00 13.00
N GLN A 359 -12.18 21.05 12.07
CA GLN A 359 -11.74 19.67 12.25
C GLN A 359 -10.22 19.60 12.48
N PHE A 360 -9.44 20.53 11.90
CA PHE A 360 -8.01 20.67 12.20
C PHE A 360 -7.75 20.90 13.70
N GLN A 361 -8.39 21.92 14.31
CA GLN A 361 -8.17 22.23 15.73
C GLN A 361 -8.68 21.12 16.67
N HIS A 362 -9.82 20.50 16.35
CA HIS A 362 -10.30 19.34 17.10
C HIS A 362 -9.31 18.16 17.06
N LEU A 363 -8.67 17.89 15.92
CA LEU A 363 -7.69 16.81 15.79
C LEU A 363 -6.36 17.12 16.48
N ILE A 364 -5.89 18.37 16.46
CA ILE A 364 -4.74 18.81 17.28
C ILE A 364 -5.05 18.62 18.78
N TYR A 365 -6.25 19.01 19.23
CA TYR A 365 -6.67 18.83 20.62
C TYR A 365 -6.73 17.34 21.02
N GLU A 366 -7.23 16.45 20.16
CA GLU A 366 -7.19 15.01 20.42
C GLU A 366 -5.76 14.45 20.49
N LEU A 367 -4.82 14.94 19.68
CA LEU A 367 -3.42 14.49 19.69
C LEU A 367 -2.66 14.95 20.95
N GLU A 368 -2.84 16.20 21.38
CA GLU A 368 -2.27 16.71 22.63
C GLU A 368 -2.97 16.10 23.86
N GLY A 369 -4.27 15.80 23.77
CA GLY A 369 -5.00 15.05 24.79
C GLY A 369 -4.49 13.61 24.94
N TRP A 370 -4.20 12.92 23.82
CA TRP A 370 -3.55 11.60 23.85
C TRP A 370 -2.17 11.67 24.50
N LYS A 371 -1.34 12.62 24.07
CA LYS A 371 0.05 12.83 24.52
C LYS A 371 0.16 13.19 26.00
N SER A 372 -0.75 14.02 26.51
CA SER A 372 -0.85 14.35 27.94
C SER A 372 -1.47 13.23 28.78
N SER A 373 -2.19 12.27 28.18
CA SER A 373 -2.68 11.06 28.87
C SER A 373 -1.63 9.95 29.04
N LEU A 374 -0.41 10.12 28.51
CA LEU A 374 0.66 9.12 28.61
C LEU A 374 1.31 9.13 29.99
N PRO A 375 1.43 7.97 30.68
CA PRO A 375 2.28 7.83 31.86
C PRO A 375 3.72 8.25 31.55
N GLN A 376 4.47 8.74 32.53
CA GLN A 376 5.83 9.27 32.32
C GLN A 376 6.74 8.31 31.53
N ARG A 377 6.69 7.00 31.82
CA ARG A 377 7.42 5.92 31.11
C ARG A 377 7.03 5.70 29.64
N LEU A 378 5.98 6.37 29.15
CA LEU A 378 5.48 6.32 27.77
C LEU A 378 5.45 7.71 27.10
N GLN A 379 5.96 8.76 27.75
CA GLN A 379 6.10 10.07 27.11
C GLN A 379 7.32 10.07 26.18
N TYR A 380 7.23 10.74 25.04
CA TYR A 380 8.30 10.68 24.05
C TYR A 380 9.53 11.50 24.45
N ASP A 381 10.62 10.79 24.72
CA ASP A 381 11.99 11.31 24.64
C ASP A 381 12.97 10.19 24.23
N LEU A 382 14.23 10.55 23.97
CA LEU A 382 15.28 9.61 23.52
C LEU A 382 15.84 8.74 24.65
N PHE A 383 15.93 9.22 25.89
CA PHE A 383 16.33 8.40 27.04
C PHE A 383 15.27 7.33 27.34
N THR A 384 13.99 7.67 27.22
CA THR A 384 12.86 6.74 27.34
C THR A 384 12.84 5.74 26.17
N LEU A 385 13.24 6.14 24.96
CA LEU A 385 13.49 5.22 23.84
C LEU A 385 14.61 4.20 24.16
N HIS A 386 15.78 4.66 24.61
CA HIS A 386 16.89 3.81 25.04
C HIS A 386 16.46 2.85 26.16
N SER A 387 15.69 3.34 27.12
CA SER A 387 15.12 2.54 28.22
C SER A 387 14.17 1.44 27.72
N HIS A 388 13.28 1.76 26.77
CA HIS A 388 12.41 0.75 26.14
C HIS A 388 13.18 -0.25 25.26
N ASN A 389 14.26 0.17 24.60
CA ASN A 389 15.12 -0.74 23.86
C ASN A 389 15.77 -1.77 24.82
N ALA A 390 16.28 -1.32 25.97
CA ALA A 390 16.91 -2.17 26.99
C ALA A 390 15.96 -3.23 27.60
N VAL A 391 14.64 -3.05 27.52
CA VAL A 391 13.62 -4.03 27.97
C VAL A 391 12.86 -4.71 26.82
N GLU A 392 13.44 -4.75 25.62
CA GLU A 392 12.85 -5.37 24.42
C GLU A 392 11.45 -4.84 24.06
N GLN A 393 11.23 -3.53 24.22
CA GLN A 393 10.00 -2.82 23.83
C GLN A 393 10.25 -1.65 22.86
N GLY A 394 11.50 -1.32 22.54
CA GLY A 394 11.87 -0.13 21.76
C GLY A 394 11.19 -0.01 20.39
N GLN A 395 11.08 -1.10 19.60
CA GLN A 395 10.38 -1.06 18.32
C GLN A 395 8.87 -0.78 18.48
N ALA A 396 8.25 -1.28 19.55
CA ALA A 396 6.85 -1.04 19.87
C ALA A 396 6.61 0.42 20.28
N TYR A 397 7.51 0.99 21.08
CA TYR A 397 7.51 2.38 21.48
C TYR A 397 7.68 3.31 20.27
N CYS A 398 8.68 3.06 19.40
CA CYS A 398 8.83 3.77 18.12
C CYS A 398 7.56 3.69 17.28
N TYR A 399 6.97 2.50 17.14
CA TYR A 399 5.76 2.29 16.36
C TYR A 399 4.56 3.09 16.90
N MET A 400 4.36 3.12 18.22
CA MET A 400 3.31 3.91 18.88
C MET A 400 3.48 5.41 18.59
N HIS A 401 4.69 5.95 18.79
CA HIS A 401 4.95 7.37 18.56
C HIS A 401 4.96 7.72 17.07
N CYS A 402 5.36 6.82 16.18
CA CYS A 402 5.20 6.99 14.73
C CYS A 402 3.75 7.23 14.31
N ILE A 403 2.75 6.59 14.95
CA ILE A 403 1.33 6.85 14.65
C ILE A 403 0.94 8.29 15.07
N HIS A 404 1.45 8.77 16.20
CA HIS A 404 1.25 10.15 16.66
C HIS A 404 1.95 11.18 15.76
N PHE A 405 3.26 11.04 15.53
CA PHE A 405 4.04 11.93 14.66
C PHE A 405 3.47 11.96 13.23
N MET A 406 3.07 10.82 12.67
CA MET A 406 2.41 10.79 11.38
C MET A 406 1.12 11.62 11.38
N SER A 407 0.26 11.44 12.40
CA SER A 407 -0.98 12.20 12.55
C SER A 407 -0.73 13.71 12.61
N TYR A 408 0.27 14.13 13.39
CA TYR A 408 0.60 15.54 13.57
C TYR A 408 1.23 16.15 12.30
N MET A 409 2.23 15.48 11.72
CA MET A 409 2.82 15.88 10.44
C MET A 409 1.78 15.91 9.31
N PHE A 410 0.79 15.02 9.29
CA PHE A 410 -0.28 15.02 8.27
C PHE A 410 -1.18 16.25 8.34
N LEU A 411 -1.56 16.69 9.54
CA LEU A 411 -2.35 17.90 9.74
C LEU A 411 -1.63 19.12 9.15
N HIS A 412 -0.37 19.31 9.50
CA HIS A 412 0.41 20.46 9.03
C HIS A 412 0.80 20.36 7.54
N ARG A 413 1.24 19.19 7.06
CA ARG A 413 1.73 19.03 5.68
C ARG A 413 0.63 19.18 4.62
N ALA A 414 -0.63 19.01 4.98
CA ALA A 414 -1.76 19.19 4.05
C ALA A 414 -1.82 20.62 3.49
N TYR A 415 -1.23 21.59 4.18
CA TYR A 415 -1.11 22.98 3.77
C TYR A 415 0.25 23.33 3.15
N LEU A 416 1.11 22.37 2.76
CA LEU A 416 2.44 22.64 2.17
C LEU A 416 2.47 23.67 1.02
N PRO A 417 1.48 23.79 0.12
CA PRO A 417 1.45 24.87 -0.87
C PRO A 417 1.36 26.28 -0.25
N VAL A 418 0.72 26.40 0.92
CA VAL A 418 0.59 27.65 1.69
C VAL A 418 1.90 27.99 2.41
N LEU A 419 2.72 27.00 2.75
CA LEU A 419 3.99 27.19 3.47
C LEU A 419 5.17 27.60 2.56
N GLY A 420 4.93 27.84 1.25
CA GLY A 420 5.94 27.81 0.19
C GLY A 420 6.12 29.11 -0.59
N PRO A 421 7.03 29.13 -1.59
CA PRO A 421 7.35 30.34 -2.35
C PRO A 421 6.19 30.73 -3.27
N GLN A 422 5.33 31.61 -2.78
CA GLN A 422 4.30 32.27 -3.60
C GLN A 422 4.94 33.28 -4.55
N GLN A 423 5.46 32.79 -5.69
CA GLN A 423 5.58 33.63 -6.88
C GLN A 423 4.16 34.05 -7.31
N ASN A 424 3.99 35.31 -7.71
CA ASN A 424 2.71 36.04 -7.69
C ASN A 424 1.61 35.57 -8.67
N ASP A 425 1.72 34.40 -9.29
CA ASP A 425 0.76 33.87 -10.28
C ASP A 425 0.49 32.35 -10.11
N SER A 426 0.68 31.78 -8.91
CA SER A 426 0.20 30.43 -8.61
C SER A 426 -1.34 30.39 -8.61
N GLY A 427 -1.90 29.55 -9.48
CA GLY A 427 -3.34 29.56 -9.80
C GLY A 427 -4.27 29.16 -8.64
N PRO A 428 -5.58 29.46 -8.76
CA PRO A 428 -6.57 29.33 -7.68
C PRO A 428 -6.90 27.90 -7.24
N GLU A 429 -6.17 26.87 -7.68
CA GLU A 429 -6.36 25.48 -7.26
C GLU A 429 -5.49 25.04 -6.06
N GLU A 430 -4.46 25.82 -5.70
CA GLU A 430 -3.39 25.35 -4.80
C GLU A 430 -3.38 26.02 -3.42
N THR A 431 -4.09 27.14 -3.24
CA THR A 431 -4.33 27.75 -1.92
C THR A 431 -5.78 27.53 -1.46
N PRO A 432 -6.07 27.48 -0.14
CA PRO A 432 -7.44 27.48 0.36
C PRO A 432 -8.20 28.73 -0.12
N ASN A 433 -9.50 28.61 -0.37
CA ASN A 433 -10.29 29.69 -0.97
C ASN A 433 -10.22 31.01 -0.16
N SER A 434 -10.17 30.87 1.16
CA SER A 434 -10.06 31.96 2.15
C SER A 434 -8.63 32.47 2.39
N TYR A 435 -7.64 32.07 1.57
CA TYR A 435 -6.26 32.53 1.69
C TYR A 435 -6.14 34.05 1.51
N ASN A 436 -6.73 34.58 0.44
CA ASN A 436 -6.68 36.00 0.12
C ASN A 436 -7.49 36.87 1.08
N GLU A 437 -8.56 36.33 1.67
CA GLU A 437 -9.43 37.02 2.63
C GLU A 437 -8.76 37.26 3.98
N HIS A 438 -7.83 36.38 4.38
CA HIS A 438 -7.22 36.37 5.71
C HIS A 438 -5.69 36.34 5.71
N ARG A 439 -5.05 36.95 4.70
CA ARG A 439 -3.60 36.89 4.43
C ARG A 439 -2.70 37.03 5.68
N ASP A 440 -2.96 37.98 6.58
CA ASP A 440 -2.13 38.20 7.78
C ASP A 440 -2.48 37.31 8.98
N MET A 441 -3.61 36.58 8.94
CA MET A 441 -3.84 35.42 9.81
C MET A 441 -3.12 34.19 9.25
N TRP A 442 -3.21 33.96 7.94
CA TRP A 442 -2.51 32.88 7.25
C TRP A 442 -1.00 32.93 7.48
N LYS A 443 -0.32 34.06 7.27
CA LYS A 443 1.13 34.19 7.57
C LYS A 443 1.51 33.84 9.02
N ARG A 444 0.68 34.24 10.00
CA ARG A 444 0.92 33.93 11.42
C ARG A 444 0.71 32.45 11.72
N TRP A 445 -0.31 31.85 11.13
CA TRP A 445 -0.58 30.41 11.24
C TRP A 445 0.50 29.60 10.52
N GLU A 446 0.90 29.99 9.30
CA GLU A 446 1.95 29.40 8.47
C GLU A 446 3.27 29.29 9.25
N LYS A 447 3.73 30.39 9.87
CA LYS A 447 4.88 30.40 10.79
C LYS A 447 4.76 29.36 11.90
N SER A 448 3.60 29.28 12.56
CA SER A 448 3.38 28.28 13.62
C SER A 448 3.34 26.84 13.07
N SER A 449 2.81 26.66 11.85
CA SER A 449 2.61 25.39 11.18
C SER A 449 3.92 24.80 10.64
N ARG A 450 4.77 25.63 10.00
CA ARG A 450 6.15 25.28 9.61
C ARG A 450 6.96 24.84 10.82
N LYS A 451 6.96 25.65 11.90
CA LYS A 451 7.68 25.33 13.14
C LYS A 451 7.22 24.02 13.77
N ALA A 452 5.92 23.74 13.78
CA ALA A 452 5.36 22.50 14.28
C ALA A 452 5.76 21.28 13.42
N LEU A 453 5.58 21.39 12.10
CA LEU A 453 5.91 20.33 11.13
C LEU A 453 7.40 19.96 11.16
N PHE A 454 8.31 20.95 11.09
CA PHE A 454 9.74 20.68 11.04
C PHE A 454 10.30 20.18 12.37
N LYS A 455 9.74 20.63 13.51
CA LYS A 455 10.12 20.08 14.82
C LYS A 455 9.83 18.58 14.90
N ASP A 456 8.60 18.17 14.59
CA ASP A 456 8.23 16.75 14.63
C ASP A 456 8.99 15.92 13.58
N SER A 457 9.27 16.51 12.42
CA SER A 457 10.11 15.88 11.38
C SER A 457 11.55 15.66 11.86
N VAL A 458 12.16 16.63 12.55
CA VAL A 458 13.47 16.47 13.19
C VAL A 458 13.41 15.41 14.29
N MET A 459 12.38 15.40 15.15
CA MET A 459 12.23 14.39 16.21
C MET A 459 12.13 12.95 15.65
N VAL A 460 11.46 12.77 14.50
CA VAL A 460 11.39 11.47 13.80
C VAL A 460 12.74 11.06 13.20
N LEU A 461 13.57 12.02 12.78
CA LEU A 461 14.88 11.74 12.18
C LEU A 461 15.98 11.58 13.23
N GLU A 462 15.89 12.26 14.37
CA GLU A 462 16.69 11.97 15.57
C GLU A 462 16.35 10.57 16.13
N MET A 463 15.07 10.18 16.14
CA MET A 463 14.67 8.79 16.42
C MET A 463 15.33 7.80 15.46
N LEU A 464 15.47 8.13 14.17
CA LEU A 464 16.17 7.29 13.20
C LEU A 464 17.68 7.22 13.47
N GLU A 465 18.34 8.31 13.85
CA GLU A 465 19.75 8.28 14.25
C GLU A 465 19.95 7.28 15.42
N GLU A 466 19.14 7.39 16.48
CA GLU A 466 19.19 6.47 17.63
C GLU A 466 18.86 5.02 17.26
N MET A 467 17.81 4.79 16.45
CA MET A 467 17.44 3.44 16.01
C MET A 467 18.54 2.71 15.23
N ARG A 468 19.43 3.43 14.55
CA ARG A 468 20.60 2.85 13.87
C ARG A 468 21.71 2.46 14.86
N THR A 469 21.83 3.11 16.02
CA THR A 469 22.79 2.73 17.08
C THR A 469 22.43 1.39 17.74
N PHE A 470 21.15 1.03 17.78
CA PHE A 470 20.66 -0.23 18.36
C PHE A 470 20.99 -1.49 17.52
N GLY A 471 21.62 -1.31 16.35
CA GLY A 471 22.20 -2.39 15.55
C GLY A 471 21.20 -3.19 14.72
N VAL A 472 21.73 -4.14 13.95
CA VAL A 472 21.00 -4.82 12.86
C VAL A 472 19.73 -5.56 13.33
N TYR A 473 19.74 -6.14 14.53
CA TYR A 473 18.58 -6.85 15.10
C TYR A 473 17.45 -5.92 15.56
N PHE A 474 17.75 -4.63 15.79
CA PHE A 474 16.71 -3.63 16.02
C PHE A 474 16.08 -3.20 14.69
N LEU A 475 16.93 -2.86 13.71
CA LEU A 475 16.52 -2.42 12.37
C LEU A 475 15.72 -3.48 11.60
N ARG A 476 16.11 -4.76 11.70
CA ARG A 476 15.32 -5.90 11.19
C ARG A 476 13.94 -6.02 11.87
N GLY A 477 13.78 -5.50 13.09
CA GLY A 477 12.51 -5.45 13.81
C GLY A 477 11.53 -4.35 13.35
N LEU A 478 11.92 -3.50 12.39
CA LEU A 478 11.12 -2.35 11.98
C LEU A 478 10.04 -2.72 10.95
N VAL A 479 8.79 -2.45 11.29
CA VAL A 479 7.65 -2.59 10.37
C VAL A 479 7.52 -1.37 9.45
N PRO A 480 6.93 -1.50 8.24
CA PRO A 480 7.03 -0.43 7.24
C PRO A 480 6.30 0.87 7.60
N TRP A 481 5.42 0.87 8.61
CA TRP A 481 4.83 2.10 9.13
C TRP A 481 5.87 3.09 9.65
N ILE A 482 6.95 2.58 10.28
CA ILE A 482 8.05 3.39 10.77
C ILE A 482 8.80 4.01 9.58
N GLY A 483 9.07 3.21 8.54
CA GLY A 483 9.64 3.69 7.27
C GLY A 483 8.78 4.74 6.56
N PHE A 484 7.46 4.56 6.54
CA PHE A 484 6.53 5.55 5.99
C PHE A 484 6.49 6.86 6.80
N THR A 485 6.73 6.78 8.12
CA THR A 485 6.85 7.95 9.00
C THR A 485 8.14 8.71 8.72
N ILE A 486 9.26 7.98 8.57
CA ILE A 486 10.57 8.52 8.17
C ILE A 486 10.47 9.17 6.80
N TYR A 487 9.88 8.50 5.80
CA TYR A 487 9.61 9.08 4.48
C TYR A 487 8.85 10.41 4.56
N THR A 488 7.82 10.50 5.41
CA THR A 488 7.05 11.74 5.61
C THR A 488 7.92 12.86 6.22
N ALA A 489 8.76 12.53 7.21
CA ALA A 489 9.69 13.49 7.81
C ALA A 489 10.79 13.93 6.82
N VAL A 490 11.35 13.01 6.02
CA VAL A 490 12.32 13.32 4.96
C VAL A 490 11.70 14.28 3.92
N GLY A 491 10.46 14.03 3.49
CA GLY A 491 9.76 14.92 2.56
C GLY A 491 9.56 16.34 3.12
N ALA A 492 9.24 16.46 4.41
CA ALA A 492 9.10 17.74 5.09
C ALA A 492 10.45 18.47 5.28
N MET A 493 11.53 17.74 5.61
CA MET A 493 12.87 18.35 5.73
C MET A 493 13.49 18.70 4.37
N LEU A 494 13.25 17.91 3.33
CA LEU A 494 13.63 18.24 1.94
C LEU A 494 12.93 19.51 1.48
N TYR A 495 11.65 19.67 1.83
CA TYR A 495 10.90 20.89 1.59
C TYR A 495 11.49 22.09 2.37
N SER A 496 11.79 21.91 3.67
CA SER A 496 12.45 22.95 4.49
C SER A 496 13.81 23.38 3.92
N PHE A 497 14.55 22.45 3.32
CA PHE A 497 15.87 22.68 2.71
C PHE A 497 15.79 23.46 1.39
N ASN A 498 14.77 23.20 0.56
CA ASN A 498 14.58 23.91 -0.71
C ASN A 498 13.86 25.26 -0.54
N PHE A 499 12.98 25.38 0.46
CA PHE A 499 12.18 26.57 0.71
C PHE A 499 12.35 27.08 2.16
N PRO A 500 13.56 27.50 2.55
CA PRO A 500 13.83 28.05 3.88
C PRO A 500 13.14 29.39 4.10
N SER A 501 12.78 29.67 5.35
CA SER A 501 12.24 30.95 5.81
C SER A 501 13.11 31.51 6.93
N ASN A 502 13.21 32.84 7.00
CA ASN A 502 13.92 33.55 8.09
C ASN A 502 13.26 33.34 9.48
N GLU A 503 12.08 32.71 9.51
CA GLU A 503 11.27 32.43 10.71
C GLU A 503 11.34 30.96 11.17
N ASP A 504 12.04 30.08 10.45
CA ASP A 504 12.29 28.70 10.88
C ASP A 504 13.36 28.66 12.00
N ASP A 505 13.48 27.52 12.69
CA ASP A 505 14.58 27.29 13.62
C ASP A 505 15.89 27.02 12.83
N PRO A 506 16.98 27.80 13.03
CA PRO A 506 18.24 27.59 12.33
C PRO A 506 18.82 26.19 12.53
N ARG A 507 18.56 25.54 13.68
CA ARG A 507 19.00 24.16 13.96
C ARG A 507 18.29 23.14 13.07
N CYS A 508 17.02 23.40 12.72
CA CYS A 508 16.29 22.56 11.77
C CYS A 508 16.84 22.73 10.35
N GLN A 509 17.18 23.96 9.94
CA GLN A 509 17.78 24.22 8.63
C GLN A 509 19.20 23.62 8.50
N GLU A 510 20.05 23.78 9.52
CA GLU A 510 21.40 23.20 9.57
C GLU A 510 21.36 21.67 9.49
N LYS A 511 20.48 21.02 10.27
CA LYS A 511 20.32 19.55 10.20
C LYS A 511 19.66 19.05 8.92
N ALA A 512 18.86 19.88 8.22
CA ALA A 512 17.96 19.43 7.14
C ALA A 512 18.66 18.56 6.07
N ARG A 513 19.79 19.04 5.51
CA ARG A 513 20.55 18.30 4.47
C ARG A 513 21.00 16.93 4.99
N LYS A 514 21.62 16.89 6.17
CA LYS A 514 22.11 15.67 6.82
C LYS A 514 20.97 14.68 7.07
N SER A 515 19.88 15.13 7.68
CA SER A 515 18.75 14.28 8.05
C SER A 515 17.97 13.76 6.82
N VAL A 516 17.91 14.52 5.72
CA VAL A 516 17.39 14.03 4.43
C VAL A 516 18.27 12.92 3.87
N ILE A 517 19.59 13.11 3.80
CA ILE A 517 20.53 12.08 3.32
C ILE A 517 20.43 10.79 4.16
N GLN A 518 20.44 10.91 5.49
CA GLN A 518 20.32 9.77 6.40
C GLN A 518 18.99 9.01 6.23
N GLY A 519 17.89 9.74 6.07
CA GLY A 519 16.57 9.14 5.83
C GLY A 519 16.46 8.47 4.47
N CYS A 520 17.01 9.07 3.41
CA CYS A 520 17.08 8.45 2.08
C CYS A 520 17.91 7.15 2.10
N ASN A 521 19.06 7.14 2.78
CA ASN A 521 19.88 5.95 2.93
C ASN A 521 19.14 4.84 3.70
N PHE A 522 18.44 5.18 4.79
CA PHE A 522 17.58 4.22 5.49
C PHE A 522 16.46 3.66 4.60
N LEU A 523 15.80 4.48 3.77
CA LEU A 523 14.76 4.00 2.84
C LEU A 523 15.34 3.04 1.78
N LYS A 524 16.55 3.33 1.28
CA LYS A 524 17.30 2.46 0.35
C LYS A 524 17.69 1.12 1.00
N GLU A 525 18.19 1.15 2.25
CA GLU A 525 18.45 -0.04 3.07
C GLU A 525 17.17 -0.86 3.27
N MET A 526 16.07 -0.19 3.63
CA MET A 526 14.78 -0.81 3.98
C MET A 526 14.13 -1.56 2.80
N LYS A 527 14.40 -1.16 1.53
CA LYS A 527 13.93 -1.86 0.33
C LYS A 527 14.23 -3.37 0.37
N THR A 528 15.41 -3.75 0.86
CA THR A 528 15.87 -5.15 0.89
C THR A 528 14.92 -6.08 1.65
N GLN A 529 14.29 -5.55 2.70
CA GLN A 529 13.36 -6.22 3.61
C GLN A 529 11.90 -5.94 3.25
N TRP A 530 11.62 -4.74 2.77
CA TRP A 530 10.30 -4.23 2.47
C TRP A 530 10.32 -3.52 1.10
N PRO A 531 10.18 -4.25 -0.01
CA PRO A 531 10.31 -3.71 -1.37
C PRO A 531 9.49 -2.45 -1.66
N MET A 532 8.39 -2.22 -0.94
CA MET A 532 7.61 -0.98 -1.04
C MET A 532 8.43 0.30 -0.83
N ALA A 533 9.51 0.26 -0.03
CA ALA A 533 10.30 1.43 0.34
C ALA A 533 11.03 2.06 -0.86
N GLU A 534 11.22 1.31 -1.95
CA GLU A 534 11.64 1.84 -3.25
C GLU A 534 10.71 2.97 -3.74
N THR A 535 9.39 2.77 -3.66
CA THR A 535 8.41 3.77 -4.11
C THR A 535 8.47 5.06 -3.29
N TRP A 536 8.87 4.97 -2.02
CA TRP A 536 9.08 6.12 -1.14
C TRP A 536 10.37 6.86 -1.51
N PHE A 537 11.48 6.14 -1.67
CA PHE A 537 12.77 6.69 -2.12
C PHE A 537 12.62 7.41 -3.48
N ASP A 538 11.97 6.77 -4.45
CA ASP A 538 11.70 7.35 -5.77
C ASP A 538 10.73 8.54 -5.76
N THR A 539 9.89 8.66 -4.74
CA THR A 539 9.05 9.84 -4.56
C THR A 539 9.85 11.00 -3.99
N ILE A 540 10.75 10.76 -3.01
CA ILE A 540 11.67 11.80 -2.52
C ILE A 540 12.58 12.30 -3.65
N ARG A 541 13.14 11.40 -4.47
CA ARG A 541 13.94 11.75 -5.66
C ARG A 541 13.18 12.66 -6.62
N ARG A 542 11.91 12.36 -6.89
CA ARG A 542 11.02 13.18 -7.74
C ARG A 542 10.63 14.52 -7.08
N MET A 543 10.43 14.56 -5.76
CA MET A 543 10.18 15.80 -5.02
C MET A 543 11.38 16.76 -5.14
N GLN A 544 12.61 16.24 -5.03
CA GLN A 544 13.84 17.04 -5.13
C GLN A 544 14.02 17.66 -6.53
N ALA A 545 13.87 16.87 -7.60
CA ALA A 545 13.94 17.38 -8.97
C ALA A 545 12.87 18.45 -9.23
N TYR A 546 11.65 18.25 -8.74
CA TYR A 546 10.58 19.25 -8.84
C TYR A 546 10.90 20.55 -8.09
N TYR A 547 11.47 20.48 -6.88
CA TYR A 547 11.82 21.67 -6.11
C TYR A 547 12.99 22.44 -6.75
N ARG A 548 14.02 21.75 -7.25
CA ARG A 548 15.11 22.36 -8.04
C ARG A 548 14.59 23.03 -9.31
N SER A 549 13.61 22.42 -9.98
CA SER A 549 12.90 23.01 -11.12
C SER A 549 12.15 24.31 -10.78
N ILE A 550 11.41 24.35 -9.65
CA ILE A 550 10.76 25.58 -9.16
C ILE A 550 11.80 26.68 -8.87
N LEU A 551 12.95 26.31 -8.32
CA LEU A 551 14.06 27.22 -8.01
C LEU A 551 14.85 27.66 -9.26
N GLY A 552 14.49 27.21 -10.46
CA GLY A 552 15.19 27.53 -11.71
C GLY A 552 16.59 26.93 -11.82
N GLN A 553 16.89 25.89 -11.04
CA GLN A 553 18.18 25.20 -11.05
C GLN A 553 18.24 24.11 -12.12
N ASP A 554 17.10 23.47 -12.40
CA ASP A 554 16.90 22.46 -13.43
C ASP A 554 15.81 22.90 -14.43
N GLY A 555 15.62 22.15 -15.53
CA GLY A 555 14.57 22.41 -16.51
C GLY A 555 13.13 22.34 -15.95
N PRO A 556 12.13 22.93 -16.63
CA PRO A 556 10.76 23.04 -16.12
C PRO A 556 10.04 21.67 -16.08
N ALA A 557 9.72 21.19 -14.87
CA ALA A 557 8.99 19.95 -14.64
C ALA A 557 7.60 20.01 -15.29
N SER A 558 7.24 18.94 -15.99
CA SER A 558 6.03 18.84 -16.81
C SER A 558 4.74 18.89 -16.00
N PRO A 559 3.58 19.23 -16.61
CA PRO A 559 2.28 19.17 -15.93
C PRO A 559 1.95 17.78 -15.38
N GLU A 560 2.39 16.73 -16.08
CA GLU A 560 2.17 15.33 -15.67
C GLU A 560 3.01 14.95 -14.46
N GLU A 561 4.29 15.35 -14.39
CA GLU A 561 5.13 15.18 -13.20
C GLU A 561 4.58 15.95 -12.00
N ARG A 562 4.14 17.20 -12.20
CA ARG A 562 3.48 17.99 -11.14
C ARG A 562 2.25 17.28 -10.60
N GLN A 563 1.39 16.77 -11.48
CA GLN A 563 0.19 16.07 -11.07
C GLN A 563 0.48 14.69 -10.48
N ALA A 564 1.51 13.98 -10.95
CA ALA A 564 1.98 12.73 -10.35
C ALA A 564 2.55 12.96 -8.94
N LEU A 565 3.30 14.04 -8.73
CA LEU A 565 3.82 14.43 -7.42
C LEU A 565 2.69 14.84 -6.46
N ARG A 566 1.75 15.66 -6.94
CA ARG A 566 0.54 16.07 -6.19
C ARG A 566 -0.26 14.83 -5.76
N HIS A 567 -0.41 13.83 -6.64
CA HIS A 567 -0.96 12.53 -6.26
C HIS A 567 -0.08 11.80 -5.23
N ALA A 568 1.22 11.64 -5.44
CA ALA A 568 2.10 10.89 -4.51
C ALA A 568 2.14 11.49 -3.09
N MET A 569 2.02 12.80 -2.95
CA MET A 569 1.89 13.50 -1.66
C MET A 569 0.52 13.25 -0.97
N ILE A 570 -0.54 13.00 -1.76
CA ILE A 570 -1.93 12.77 -1.31
C ILE A 570 -2.28 11.27 -1.18
N ASP A 571 -1.55 10.38 -1.86
CA ASP A 571 -1.86 8.93 -1.88
C ASP A 571 -1.38 8.18 -0.64
N TYR A 572 -0.72 8.88 0.29
CA TYR A 572 -0.38 8.41 1.64
C TYR A 572 0.32 7.05 1.70
N GLY A 573 1.21 6.77 0.73
CA GLY A 573 1.92 5.49 0.67
C GLY A 573 1.02 4.28 0.39
N ALA A 574 -0.24 4.50 -0.02
CA ALA A 574 -1.10 3.45 -0.51
C ALA A 574 -0.57 2.95 -1.87
N LEU A 575 0.03 1.75 -1.87
CA LEU A 575 0.70 1.12 -3.00
C LEU A 575 -0.33 0.62 -4.04
N GLN A 576 -1.13 1.53 -4.57
CA GLN A 576 -2.42 1.26 -5.19
C GLN A 576 -2.82 2.29 -6.26
N PRO A 577 -2.83 1.93 -7.56
CA PRO A 577 -3.54 2.73 -8.56
C PRO A 577 -5.04 2.84 -8.20
N SER A 578 -5.74 3.79 -8.83
CA SER A 578 -7.18 3.97 -8.60
C SER A 578 -7.96 2.67 -8.85
N PRO A 579 -8.90 2.27 -7.96
CA PRO A 579 -9.73 1.08 -8.18
C PRO A 579 -10.68 1.22 -9.38
N VAL A 580 -10.89 2.44 -9.87
CA VAL A 580 -11.59 2.75 -11.10
C VAL A 580 -10.77 3.79 -11.87
N GLN A 581 -10.23 3.40 -13.02
CA GLN A 581 -9.98 4.37 -14.09
C GLN A 581 -11.36 4.77 -14.63
N LYS A 582 -11.65 6.07 -14.74
CA LYS A 582 -12.74 6.49 -15.63
C LYS A 582 -12.39 5.99 -17.04
N PRO A 583 -13.33 5.44 -17.82
CA PRO A 583 -13.06 5.20 -19.23
C PRO A 583 -12.59 6.52 -19.84
N ALA A 584 -11.52 6.48 -20.64
CA ALA A 584 -11.03 7.69 -21.28
C ALA A 584 -12.16 8.28 -22.13
N ASN A 585 -12.47 9.55 -21.94
CA ASN A 585 -13.39 10.27 -22.82
C ASN A 585 -12.69 10.41 -24.18
N SER A 586 -12.88 9.42 -25.05
CA SER A 586 -12.56 9.50 -26.47
C SER A 586 -13.10 10.82 -27.01
N HIS A 587 -12.25 11.57 -27.71
CA HIS A 587 -12.60 12.89 -28.24
C HIS A 587 -13.95 12.84 -28.97
N GLN A 588 -14.79 13.86 -28.73
CA GLN A 588 -16.05 14.00 -29.44
C GLN A 588 -15.78 14.33 -30.92
N THR A 589 -15.69 13.30 -31.74
CA THR A 589 -15.89 13.42 -33.19
C THR A 589 -17.34 13.82 -33.44
N ASN A 590 -17.56 14.92 -34.15
CA ASN A 590 -18.89 15.43 -34.47
C ASN A 590 -19.60 14.48 -35.45
N ASP A 591 -20.53 13.67 -34.97
CA ASP A 591 -21.50 12.96 -35.82
C ASP A 591 -22.91 13.50 -35.59
N THR A 592 -23.56 13.93 -36.68
CA THR A 592 -24.84 14.65 -36.66
C THR A 592 -25.95 13.76 -37.21
N ILE A 593 -26.77 13.16 -36.33
CA ILE A 593 -27.94 12.36 -36.71
C ILE A 593 -29.17 12.79 -35.90
N MET A 594 -30.33 12.94 -36.57
CA MET A 594 -31.58 13.46 -36.00
C MET A 594 -32.47 12.39 -35.36
N ALA A 595 -32.97 12.65 -34.15
CA ALA A 595 -34.31 12.31 -33.65
C ALA A 595 -34.59 13.10 -32.35
N GLY A 596 -35.83 13.46 -31.95
CA GLY A 596 -37.11 13.31 -32.64
C GLY A 596 -38.32 13.69 -31.75
N ARG A 597 -38.71 14.97 -31.73
CA ARG A 597 -39.99 15.57 -31.26
C ARG A 597 -40.75 14.96 -30.05
N SER A 598 -40.95 15.77 -29.01
CA SER A 598 -42.25 15.94 -28.30
C SER A 598 -42.29 17.27 -27.53
N PRO A 599 -43.47 17.87 -27.23
CA PRO A 599 -43.64 19.28 -27.61
C PRO A 599 -44.07 20.29 -26.51
N SER A 600 -43.71 21.55 -26.79
CA SER A 600 -44.47 22.80 -26.55
C SER A 600 -45.05 23.13 -25.17
N GLN A 601 -44.63 24.28 -24.61
CA GLN A 601 -45.55 25.36 -24.27
C GLN A 601 -44.87 26.75 -24.25
N HIS A 602 -45.52 27.71 -24.91
CA HIS A 602 -45.30 29.16 -25.01
C HIS A 602 -46.71 29.78 -25.19
N PRO A 603 -46.96 31.11 -25.09
CA PRO A 603 -46.05 32.27 -25.21
C PRO A 603 -46.08 33.17 -23.95
N ASN A 604 -45.62 34.43 -23.82
CA ASN A 604 -45.57 35.68 -24.64
C ASN A 604 -44.54 36.63 -23.96
N ASP A 605 -44.06 37.77 -24.48
CA ASP A 605 -43.94 38.38 -25.83
C ASP A 605 -43.02 39.64 -25.72
N ARG A 606 -42.58 40.22 -26.86
CA ARG A 606 -42.01 41.57 -27.08
C ARG A 606 -40.56 41.89 -26.72
N LYS A 607 -39.76 42.13 -27.78
CA LYS A 607 -38.71 43.18 -27.84
C LYS A 607 -39.35 44.52 -28.28
N PRO A 608 -38.59 45.63 -28.37
CA PRO A 608 -37.92 45.95 -29.65
C PRO A 608 -36.47 46.45 -29.51
N MET A 609 -35.83 46.79 -30.64
CA MET A 609 -34.41 47.17 -30.76
C MET A 609 -34.22 48.65 -31.13
N ILE A 610 -33.05 49.20 -30.78
CA ILE A 610 -32.39 50.40 -31.34
C ILE A 610 -30.87 50.14 -31.25
N ALA A 611 -29.96 50.56 -32.14
CA ALA A 611 -29.92 50.73 -33.60
C ALA A 611 -28.42 50.94 -33.97
N ASN A 612 -27.97 50.61 -35.20
CA ASN A 612 -26.55 50.72 -35.60
C ASN A 612 -26.16 52.11 -36.12
N ILE A 613 -24.90 52.55 -35.88
CA ILE A 613 -24.17 53.51 -36.73
C ILE A 613 -22.73 53.00 -36.97
N THR A 614 -22.18 53.34 -38.14
CA THR A 614 -21.05 52.73 -38.85
C THR A 614 -19.65 53.33 -38.60
N ASN A 615 -18.59 52.48 -38.63
CA ASN A 615 -17.42 52.41 -39.54
C ASN A 615 -16.80 53.71 -40.18
N PRO A 616 -15.55 53.75 -40.73
CA PRO A 616 -14.63 52.63 -41.07
C PRO A 616 -13.08 52.80 -40.89
N GLN A 617 -12.36 51.66 -40.94
CA GLN A 617 -11.04 51.33 -41.58
C GLN A 617 -9.78 52.24 -41.52
N ILE A 618 -8.57 51.63 -41.41
CA ILE A 618 -7.56 51.51 -42.52
C ILE A 618 -6.34 50.59 -42.19
N THR A 619 -5.98 49.75 -43.17
CA THR A 619 -4.79 48.87 -43.47
C THR A 619 -3.63 48.54 -42.50
N SER A 620 -3.19 47.27 -42.54
CA SER A 620 -1.84 46.74 -42.18
C SER A 620 -0.79 46.96 -43.30
N PRO A 621 0.55 46.73 -43.10
CA PRO A 621 1.14 45.37 -43.22
C PRO A 621 2.47 45.04 -42.45
N MET A 622 2.63 43.75 -42.09
CA MET A 622 3.81 42.84 -42.08
C MET A 622 5.27 43.28 -41.70
N PRO A 623 6.20 42.35 -41.32
CA PRO A 623 7.25 42.61 -40.32
C PRO A 623 8.72 42.60 -40.83
N VAL A 624 9.65 43.10 -40.01
CA VAL A 624 11.12 43.05 -40.24
C VAL A 624 11.91 42.78 -38.94
N SER A 625 12.86 41.85 -39.06
CA SER A 625 13.99 41.38 -38.21
C SER A 625 14.34 41.97 -36.82
N THR A 626 14.88 41.06 -35.99
CA THR A 626 15.73 41.31 -34.80
C THR A 626 17.06 42.03 -35.11
N PRO A 627 17.69 42.64 -34.10
CA PRO A 627 19.14 42.48 -33.92
C PRO A 627 19.57 42.13 -32.47
N THR A 628 20.73 41.48 -32.34
CA THR A 628 21.41 41.16 -31.07
C THR A 628 22.24 42.34 -30.51
N PRO A 629 22.64 42.32 -29.23
CA PRO A 629 23.12 43.52 -28.52
C PRO A 629 24.63 43.75 -28.59
N THR A 630 25.05 44.99 -28.31
CA THR A 630 26.40 45.38 -27.87
C THR A 630 26.34 46.36 -26.69
N PRO A 631 27.39 46.45 -25.84
CA PRO A 631 27.23 46.90 -24.45
C PRO A 631 27.74 48.32 -24.15
N ASN A 632 27.27 48.92 -23.04
CA ASN A 632 28.12 49.73 -22.15
C ASN A 632 27.47 50.12 -20.81
N GLY A 633 28.18 49.83 -19.70
CA GLY A 633 28.52 50.84 -18.69
C GLY A 633 27.52 51.29 -17.61
N TYR A 634 27.78 50.85 -16.38
CA TYR A 634 27.66 51.62 -15.11
C TYR A 634 26.29 51.95 -14.48
N ALA A 635 25.80 50.96 -13.72
CA ALA A 635 25.59 51.03 -12.27
C ALA A 635 24.79 52.18 -11.61
N ASN A 636 23.66 51.80 -10.97
CA ASN A 636 23.60 51.73 -9.50
C ASN A 636 22.34 50.99 -8.99
N GLY A 637 22.49 50.10 -8.02
CA GLY A 637 21.40 49.36 -7.37
C GLY A 637 21.95 48.29 -6.41
N PHE A 638 21.44 48.25 -5.18
CA PHE A 638 21.98 47.36 -4.13
C PHE A 638 21.60 45.89 -4.34
N PRO A 639 22.44 44.94 -3.88
CA PRO A 639 22.26 43.52 -4.18
C PRO A 639 21.12 42.90 -3.36
N TRP A 640 20.30 42.10 -4.05
CA TRP A 640 19.61 40.99 -3.40
C TRP A 640 20.63 39.88 -3.17
N ASN A 641 20.75 39.38 -1.95
CA ASN A 641 21.53 38.16 -1.70
C ASN A 641 20.80 36.98 -2.35
N THR A 642 21.31 36.51 -3.49
CA THR A 642 21.03 35.15 -3.96
C THR A 642 21.47 34.17 -2.86
N PRO A 643 20.64 33.15 -2.52
CA PRO A 643 21.12 32.01 -1.77
C PRO A 643 22.31 31.39 -2.51
N PRO A 644 23.32 30.82 -1.81
CA PRO A 644 24.37 30.06 -2.48
C PRO A 644 23.73 28.93 -3.28
N ALA A 645 24.24 28.69 -4.49
CA ALA A 645 23.70 27.67 -5.39
C ALA A 645 23.71 26.30 -4.69
N VAL A 646 22.52 25.69 -4.53
CA VAL A 646 22.35 24.45 -3.77
C VAL A 646 23.02 23.31 -4.55
N PRO A 647 24.08 22.67 -4.01
CA PRO A 647 24.71 21.54 -4.68
C PRO A 647 23.69 20.39 -4.82
N PRO A 648 23.70 19.65 -5.94
CA PRO A 648 23.06 18.33 -6.00
C PRO A 648 23.41 17.49 -4.76
N LEU A 649 22.53 16.57 -4.35
CA LEU A 649 22.93 15.57 -3.35
C LEU A 649 24.04 14.69 -3.93
N GLU A 650 23.94 14.45 -5.23
CA GLU A 650 24.87 13.79 -6.14
C GLU A 650 26.26 14.45 -6.22
N ALA A 651 26.44 15.65 -5.64
CA ALA A 651 27.70 16.40 -5.62
C ALA A 651 28.36 16.47 -4.22
N ASP A 652 27.99 15.55 -3.32
CA ASP A 652 28.53 15.43 -1.97
C ASP A 652 29.39 14.16 -1.88
N GLU A 653 30.66 14.27 -1.47
CA GLU A 653 31.55 13.10 -1.36
C GLU A 653 31.01 12.06 -0.36
N THR A 654 30.16 12.45 0.59
CA THR A 654 29.49 11.51 1.52
C THR A 654 28.21 10.87 0.96
N PHE A 655 27.77 11.30 -0.22
CA PHE A 655 26.70 10.70 -1.01
C PHE A 655 27.25 9.89 -2.20
N ASN A 656 28.58 9.91 -2.42
CA ASN A 656 29.21 9.28 -3.56
C ASN A 656 29.13 7.73 -3.49
N LEU A 657 28.83 7.11 -4.62
CA LEU A 657 28.59 5.67 -4.76
C LEU A 657 29.67 5.05 -5.66
N ASP A 658 30.93 5.15 -5.23
CA ASP A 658 32.12 4.73 -6.00
C ASP A 658 32.23 3.26 -6.47
N PRO A 659 31.31 2.31 -6.19
CA PRO A 659 31.24 1.05 -6.93
C PRO A 659 30.06 0.93 -7.93
N PHE A 660 29.28 2.01 -8.16
CA PHE A 660 28.17 2.03 -9.12
C PHE A 660 28.08 3.34 -9.90
N ASP A 661 29.04 3.52 -10.79
CA ASP A 661 28.88 4.42 -11.94
C ASP A 661 27.71 3.90 -12.80
N LEU A 662 26.77 4.77 -13.14
CA LEU A 662 25.72 4.54 -14.13
C LEU A 662 25.62 5.82 -14.95
N THR A 663 26.24 5.79 -16.13
CA THR A 663 26.30 6.92 -17.05
C THR A 663 24.89 7.32 -17.51
N ASN A 664 24.74 8.55 -18.03
CA ASN A 664 23.47 8.97 -18.63
C ASN A 664 23.03 8.06 -19.79
N GLU A 665 23.97 7.44 -20.51
CA GLU A 665 23.69 6.48 -21.58
C GLU A 665 23.14 5.14 -21.03
N GLU A 666 23.64 4.67 -19.88
CA GLU A 666 23.07 3.52 -19.16
C GLU A 666 21.72 3.86 -18.53
N LEU A 667 21.53 5.10 -18.06
CA LEU A 667 20.26 5.59 -17.57
C LEU A 667 19.21 5.64 -18.70
N GLU A 668 19.57 6.10 -19.90
CA GLU A 668 18.72 6.03 -21.09
C GLU A 668 18.46 4.58 -21.53
N ALA A 669 19.46 3.69 -21.51
CA ALA A 669 19.26 2.27 -21.80
C ALA A 669 18.29 1.61 -20.81
N MET A 670 18.35 1.98 -19.52
CA MET A 670 17.38 1.55 -18.52
C MET A 670 15.98 2.15 -18.77
N MET A 671 15.86 3.39 -19.26
CA MET A 671 14.55 3.96 -19.66
C MET A 671 13.96 3.28 -20.91
N VAL A 672 14.78 2.90 -21.89
CA VAL A 672 14.34 2.14 -23.07
C VAL A 672 13.83 0.76 -22.65
N ASN A 673 14.55 0.04 -21.79
CA ASN A 673 14.09 -1.26 -21.30
C ASN A 673 12.84 -1.13 -20.41
N ALA A 674 12.80 -0.17 -19.47
CA ALA A 674 11.64 0.03 -18.59
C ALA A 674 10.36 0.45 -19.34
N THR A 675 10.50 1.15 -20.48
CA THR A 675 9.36 1.43 -21.36
C THR A 675 9.00 0.24 -22.26
N GLN A 676 9.98 -0.55 -22.74
CA GLN A 676 9.69 -1.76 -23.51
C GLN A 676 9.02 -2.86 -22.66
N ASP A 677 9.45 -3.13 -21.43
CA ASP A 677 8.81 -4.12 -20.53
C ASP A 677 7.36 -3.75 -20.18
N PHE A 678 7.07 -2.45 -20.06
CA PHE A 678 5.71 -1.93 -19.85
C PHE A 678 4.79 -2.26 -21.04
N TRP A 679 5.29 -2.20 -22.28
CA TRP A 679 4.53 -2.55 -23.48
C TRP A 679 4.54 -4.06 -23.80
N ALA A 680 5.63 -4.77 -23.49
CA ALA A 680 5.75 -6.23 -23.65
C ALA A 680 4.79 -7.02 -22.74
N SER A 681 4.23 -6.37 -21.72
CA SER A 681 3.21 -6.92 -20.84
C SER A 681 1.82 -7.14 -21.50
N PHE A 682 1.64 -6.80 -22.78
CA PHE A 682 0.39 -6.94 -23.54
C PHE A 682 0.42 -8.03 -24.63
N PRO A 683 -0.05 -9.27 -24.35
CA PRO A 683 -0.31 -10.27 -25.38
C PRO A 683 -1.70 -10.05 -26.00
N GLY A 684 -1.77 -9.42 -27.19
CA GLY A 684 -3.02 -9.31 -27.95
C GLY A 684 -2.96 -8.34 -29.13
N GLU A 685 -2.89 -8.85 -30.36
CA GLU A 685 -2.92 -8.05 -31.58
C GLU A 685 -4.31 -7.43 -31.82
N VAL A 686 -4.36 -6.16 -32.23
CA VAL A 686 -5.59 -5.53 -32.76
C VAL A 686 -5.68 -5.85 -34.26
N GLY A 687 -6.21 -7.04 -34.57
CA GLY A 687 -6.50 -7.43 -35.94
C GLY A 687 -7.64 -6.59 -36.55
N VAL A 688 -7.31 -5.68 -37.45
CA VAL A 688 -8.28 -4.86 -38.20
C VAL A 688 -8.96 -5.72 -39.27
N GLY A 689 -10.29 -5.81 -39.29
CA GLY A 689 -10.99 -6.64 -40.28
C GLY A 689 -12.53 -6.63 -40.21
N TYR A 690 -13.12 -5.52 -40.66
CA TYR A 690 -14.56 -5.31 -41.00
C TYR A 690 -15.60 -5.47 -39.87
#